data_AF-A0A0N1BMF4-F1
#
_entry.id   AF-A0A0N1BMF4-F1
#
_cell.length_a   1.000
_cell.length_b   1.000
_cell.length_c   1.000
_cell.angle_alpha   90.00
_cell.angle_beta   90.00
_cell.angle_gamma   90.00
#
_symmetry.space_group_name_H-M   'P 1'
#
loop_
_entity.id
_entity.type
_entity.pdbx_description
1 polymer ?
#
loop_
_entity_poly.entity_id
_entity_poly.type
_entity_poly.pdbx_seq_one_letter_code
_entity_poly.pdbx_strand_id
1 'polypeptide(L)'
;MVRILQVRPEAVDPKQALEQVAEIAGARLQQQISLAAPRDAALTWKAAAVHPLQAMETEHQGIVHDAVRGMDNPEQRKLAEGKALGQFYFFDAGAPRLLGVGQGEAYDGDPHPLINDKLRAIRHLLKDAEALLQPRGGAPVDVDKLRQVLRTAFDRARAVRTIFVSLPDSDQWQVPAIDAATHALDGLRHEIAQANTVPRFAEIIRRMEMARRNLTEAANGLGSVQMFYVIETFYLFRLLVRYQIESPRHLSDEAIAEASGALTDLMTNGHPWLNDWLRDKIVELADRIRRVDPANNTLFFLKGGRALRYLEGQPQRGKNDWDTQIVINPELPPADWYDLFRRVSNEVLMALQDFNAELYTLLHHHAARMQQELADLVQPPDPPPPNQAQLLDVVWDRIDLDALEDWLNEDELQDPLPRRHKANCKAELIDIGLPRYDTIEALEQWRHLRENIQIAPDLVPYPGPLYYIAEYLMMVREVFAGHSHSLRKAPVRIERLYNMLNLPGVDALVAAHHGAVVQARLPLSYDQVLRVQDIPSRRALLVTLADFIKAYGLDKDIGFNGAQGPVMGFAQAFDAVLAPLVPALPQEAPYPPGVADMLNTLNQQPGPLCLARAIGFAEQVSQWAEAHLKERAAFVLGRNAELNAFLQFFFTSHLVSPTEERELQAAIRGSYGAWLQGSYANSLRTADLDPTAFISIGVYSSNPHAAPPVLFELLQDAVQDCLQQARFVGRFERSDDPGAQVIRLFWNQADLTLTFQPVNGDARTADYAGLAIEFVVLPPPARPLLTYVWGLPVLGLRDLVGEYRAETADIEDYGCRSRLRRTTDALGENATRAIDPAIHNPATAALRDGTGHHLMISSDSLAIGRGADYPQSYAASNMALKLVLTRNRAALRKALTLPPAAPSVDRSLDLLVINQGHGDLGRFAHWTAKDLRDNLVGPMARSGVRANIIVLDFCLSASLIGCFAALCAPGGVILSHVYSTSDVLLTTEVWRQLEQSLKHRDVAGVRRILDQRATAMSEGLTGLAHVEAVRSWSELETAVYLQHNPFDADPISIIRYLPGIAHALQNPNLPPAVIAQRLAEIAQSRNLGFNDRAIVAILPATPEQVAHIIALFRNRLIMILIRLNLPNCDLQALPLFGAGSLWDMVIDHRLRLLAQARGLRRCPTPLTIFSRDDAKLLIDEAIAKPQIAPEVRALLSIAEPSAVGDIVAILDELFDEDAVSVLQEVPDLFQ
;
A
#
# COMPACT_ATOMS: atom_id res chain seq x y z
N MET A 1 -58.35 -15.82 -48.66
CA MET A 1 -57.19 -16.32 -47.90
C MET A 1 -56.57 -15.15 -47.17
N VAL A 2 -56.96 -14.96 -45.92
CA VAL A 2 -56.52 -13.84 -45.06
C VAL A 2 -55.15 -14.20 -44.49
N ARG A 3 -54.12 -13.41 -44.80
CA ARG A 3 -52.83 -13.44 -44.09
C ARG A 3 -53.10 -12.98 -42.67
N ILE A 4 -53.05 -13.91 -41.72
CA ILE A 4 -53.00 -13.58 -40.30
C ILE A 4 -51.68 -12.85 -40.06
N LEU A 5 -51.79 -11.54 -39.81
CA LEU A 5 -50.76 -10.73 -39.20
C LEU A 5 -50.48 -11.32 -37.81
N GLN A 6 -49.44 -12.15 -37.69
CA GLN A 6 -48.82 -12.38 -36.39
C GLN A 6 -48.25 -11.04 -35.94
N VAL A 7 -48.95 -10.42 -34.99
CA VAL A 7 -48.40 -9.34 -34.16
C VAL A 7 -47.13 -9.92 -33.54
N ARG A 8 -45.98 -9.37 -33.94
CA ARG A 8 -44.67 -9.75 -33.40
C ARG A 8 -44.64 -9.34 -31.92
N PRO A 9 -44.16 -10.19 -30.99
CA PRO A 9 -43.90 -9.74 -29.63
C PRO A 9 -42.94 -8.55 -29.70
N GLU A 10 -43.21 -7.49 -28.94
CA GLU A 10 -42.27 -6.38 -28.80
C GLU A 10 -40.92 -6.93 -28.31
N ALA A 11 -39.83 -6.57 -28.99
CA ALA A 11 -38.50 -7.00 -28.61
C ALA A 11 -38.17 -6.40 -27.24
N VAL A 12 -38.06 -7.26 -26.22
CA VAL A 12 -37.70 -6.86 -24.85
C VAL A 12 -36.26 -6.36 -24.85
N ASP A 13 -36.02 -5.18 -24.27
CA ASP A 13 -34.67 -4.64 -24.10
C ASP A 13 -33.93 -5.43 -23.00
N PRO A 14 -32.79 -6.09 -23.28
CA PRO A 14 -32.03 -6.81 -22.27
C PRO A 14 -31.58 -5.94 -21.09
N LYS A 15 -31.49 -4.61 -21.25
CA LYS A 15 -31.23 -3.71 -20.11
C LYS A 15 -32.29 -3.80 -19.03
N GLN A 16 -33.55 -3.97 -19.41
CA GLN A 16 -34.65 -4.12 -18.45
C GLN A 16 -34.50 -5.40 -17.63
N ALA A 17 -34.03 -6.50 -18.25
CA ALA A 17 -33.75 -7.73 -17.53
C ALA A 17 -32.60 -7.54 -16.52
N LEU A 18 -31.54 -6.83 -16.89
CA LEU A 18 -30.41 -6.53 -16.00
C LEU A 18 -30.77 -5.54 -14.88
N GLU A 19 -31.68 -4.60 -15.14
CA GLU A 19 -32.26 -3.70 -14.12
C GLU A 19 -33.11 -4.51 -13.13
N GLN A 20 -33.91 -5.46 -13.60
CA GLN A 20 -34.68 -6.37 -12.73
C GLN A 20 -33.78 -7.19 -11.81
N VAL A 21 -32.58 -7.59 -12.25
CA VAL A 21 -31.57 -8.22 -11.38
C VAL A 21 -31.16 -7.27 -10.24
N ALA A 22 -30.91 -6.00 -10.54
CA ALA A 22 -30.58 -4.99 -9.52
C ALA A 22 -31.73 -4.77 -8.54
N GLU A 23 -32.97 -4.74 -9.02
CA GLU A 23 -34.17 -4.58 -8.20
C GLU A 23 -34.35 -5.76 -7.23
N ILE A 24 -34.22 -7.00 -7.72
CA ILE A 24 -34.34 -8.20 -6.87
C ILE A 24 -33.22 -8.25 -5.83
N ALA A 25 -31.97 -7.97 -6.22
CA ALA A 25 -30.85 -7.91 -5.28
C ALA A 25 -31.03 -6.79 -4.24
N GLY A 26 -31.43 -5.59 -4.68
CA GLY A 26 -31.69 -4.45 -3.83
C GLY A 26 -32.81 -4.71 -2.83
N ALA A 27 -33.89 -5.37 -3.25
CA ALA A 27 -34.98 -5.78 -2.37
C ALA A 27 -34.53 -6.82 -1.32
N ARG A 28 -33.72 -7.83 -1.72
CA ARG A 28 -33.18 -8.85 -0.81
C ARG A 28 -32.28 -8.26 0.27
N LEU A 29 -31.50 -7.24 -0.07
CA LEU A 29 -30.50 -6.62 0.81
C LEU A 29 -30.96 -5.31 1.46
N GLN A 30 -32.17 -4.83 1.14
CA GLN A 30 -32.69 -3.53 1.54
C GLN A 30 -31.76 -2.37 1.16
N GLN A 31 -31.20 -2.43 -0.06
CA GLN A 31 -30.27 -1.43 -0.62
C GLN A 31 -30.78 -0.89 -1.96
N GLN A 32 -30.48 0.37 -2.26
CA GLN A 32 -30.77 0.93 -3.59
C GLN A 32 -29.64 0.58 -4.55
N ILE A 33 -29.88 -0.40 -5.43
CA ILE A 33 -28.93 -0.87 -6.44
C ILE A 33 -29.47 -0.52 -7.83
N SER A 34 -28.60 -0.03 -8.71
CA SER A 34 -28.94 0.29 -10.11
C SER A 34 -27.90 -0.24 -11.09
N LEU A 35 -28.31 -0.49 -12.33
CA LEU A 35 -27.42 -0.87 -13.43
C LEU A 35 -26.49 0.30 -13.77
N ALA A 36 -25.19 0.05 -13.81
CA ALA A 36 -24.20 1.06 -14.18
C ALA A 36 -23.80 0.92 -15.66
N ALA A 37 -23.40 2.03 -16.28
CA ALA A 37 -22.95 2.00 -17.67
C ALA A 37 -21.74 1.06 -17.84
N PRO A 38 -21.74 0.20 -18.88
CA PRO A 38 -20.59 -0.62 -19.23
C PRO A 38 -19.33 0.22 -19.40
N ARG A 39 -18.20 -0.28 -18.92
CA ARG A 39 -16.89 0.34 -19.11
C ARG A 39 -15.79 -0.70 -18.96
N ASP A 40 -15.15 -1.01 -20.06
CA ASP A 40 -13.87 -1.71 -20.05
C ASP A 40 -12.83 -0.87 -19.33
N ALA A 41 -12.06 -1.50 -18.45
CA ALA A 41 -11.07 -0.79 -17.64
C ALA A 41 -9.85 -1.66 -17.38
N ALA A 42 -8.67 -1.11 -17.59
CA ALA A 42 -7.42 -1.65 -17.09
C ALA A 42 -6.88 -0.71 -16.03
N LEU A 43 -6.73 -1.21 -14.81
CA LEU A 43 -6.04 -0.49 -13.74
C LEU A 43 -4.56 -0.86 -13.84
N THR A 44 -3.78 0.08 -14.35
CA THR A 44 -2.35 -0.09 -14.67
C THR A 44 -1.53 1.04 -14.06
N TRP A 45 -0.24 0.77 -13.90
CA TRP A 45 0.76 1.78 -13.55
C TRP A 45 1.01 2.69 -14.77
N LYS A 46 0.99 4.03 -14.64
CA LYS A 46 1.08 4.99 -15.78
C LYS A 46 2.30 4.82 -16.69
N ALA A 47 3.34 4.12 -16.27
CA ALA A 47 4.46 3.80 -17.15
C ALA A 47 4.19 2.46 -17.85
N ALA A 48 3.90 2.52 -19.15
CA ALA A 48 3.80 1.37 -20.06
C ALA A 48 5.10 0.52 -20.14
N ALA A 49 6.15 0.90 -19.41
CA ALA A 49 7.49 0.34 -19.45
C ALA A 49 7.95 -0.27 -18.11
N VAL A 50 7.08 -0.42 -17.11
CA VAL A 50 7.45 -1.11 -15.86
C VAL A 50 7.59 -2.59 -16.17
N HIS A 51 8.84 -2.99 -16.45
CA HIS A 51 9.22 -4.39 -16.54
C HIS A 51 8.78 -5.06 -15.24
N PRO A 52 8.08 -6.20 -15.29
CA PRO A 52 7.69 -6.92 -14.08
C PRO A 52 8.87 -7.43 -13.21
N LEU A 53 10.13 -7.19 -13.62
CA LEU A 53 11.35 -7.34 -12.81
C LEU A 53 11.62 -6.14 -11.88
N GLN A 54 10.91 -5.00 -12.03
CA GLN A 54 11.11 -3.82 -11.19
C GLN A 54 10.67 -4.03 -9.73
N ALA A 55 9.97 -5.12 -9.42
CA ALA A 55 9.68 -5.50 -8.04
C ALA A 55 10.94 -5.97 -7.27
N MET A 56 12.13 -5.95 -7.88
CA MET A 56 13.40 -6.12 -7.16
C MET A 56 14.36 -4.93 -7.26
N GLU A 57 13.99 -3.82 -7.90
CA GLU A 57 14.88 -2.67 -8.04
C GLU A 57 14.11 -1.35 -7.98
N THR A 58 14.21 -0.64 -6.85
CA THR A 58 14.45 0.82 -6.73
C THR A 58 14.02 1.31 -5.34
N GLU A 59 14.70 2.36 -4.86
CA GLU A 59 14.44 3.22 -3.69
C GLU A 59 12.94 3.37 -3.27
N HIS A 60 12.02 3.35 -4.23
CA HIS A 60 10.56 3.34 -4.05
C HIS A 60 10.04 2.16 -3.21
N GLN A 61 10.60 0.96 -3.37
CA GLN A 61 10.25 -0.19 -2.52
C GLN A 61 10.73 0.03 -1.10
N GLY A 62 11.92 0.62 -0.91
CA GLY A 62 12.38 1.06 0.40
C GLY A 62 11.35 1.97 1.08
N ILE A 63 10.80 2.94 0.32
CA ILE A 63 9.80 3.88 0.86
C ILE A 63 8.44 3.20 1.14
N VAL A 64 7.99 2.28 0.28
CA VAL A 64 6.74 1.52 0.49
C VAL A 64 6.87 0.56 1.68
N HIS A 65 7.99 -0.16 1.80
CA HIS A 65 8.29 -1.02 2.94
C HIS A 65 8.48 -0.21 4.23
N ASP A 66 9.06 0.98 4.15
CA ASP A 66 9.15 1.93 5.28
C ASP A 66 7.77 2.41 5.73
N ALA A 67 6.86 2.68 4.78
CA ALA A 67 5.50 3.11 5.07
C ALA A 67 4.69 2.07 5.86
N VAL A 68 5.10 0.80 5.81
CA VAL A 68 4.44 -0.33 6.50
C VAL A 68 5.28 -0.94 7.61
N ARG A 69 6.47 -0.39 7.89
CA ARG A 69 7.42 -0.93 8.86
C ARG A 69 6.86 -0.89 10.29
N GLY A 70 6.70 -2.06 10.89
CA GLY A 70 6.18 -2.23 12.26
C GLY A 70 4.65 -2.17 12.36
N MET A 71 3.96 -2.34 11.23
CA MET A 71 2.51 -2.58 11.22
C MET A 71 2.24 -4.08 11.31
N ASP A 72 1.61 -4.50 12.40
CA ASP A 72 1.25 -5.90 12.64
C ASP A 72 -0.11 -6.25 12.01
N ASN A 73 -0.94 -5.24 11.72
CA ASN A 73 -2.26 -5.41 11.11
C ASN A 73 -2.15 -5.48 9.57
N PRO A 74 -2.48 -6.61 8.94
CA PRO A 74 -2.35 -6.80 7.49
C PRO A 74 -3.16 -5.81 6.64
N GLU A 75 -4.34 -5.38 7.11
CA GLU A 75 -5.21 -4.44 6.38
C GLU A 75 -4.64 -3.02 6.42
N GLN A 76 -4.13 -2.59 7.58
CA GLN A 76 -3.45 -1.29 7.69
C GLN A 76 -2.16 -1.29 6.87
N ARG A 77 -1.46 -2.42 6.84
CA ARG A 77 -0.27 -2.65 6.02
C ARG A 77 -0.61 -2.49 4.54
N LYS A 78 -1.58 -3.24 4.03
CA LYS A 78 -2.05 -3.20 2.63
C LYS A 78 -2.56 -1.81 2.21
N LEU A 79 -3.28 -1.12 3.09
CA LEU A 79 -3.75 0.25 2.85
C LEU A 79 -2.58 1.25 2.79
N ALA A 80 -1.62 1.13 3.69
CA ALA A 80 -0.44 1.99 3.74
C ALA A 80 0.53 1.72 2.59
N GLU A 81 0.75 0.45 2.22
CA GLU A 81 1.45 0.02 1.00
C GLU A 81 0.78 0.62 -0.24
N GLY A 82 -0.54 0.44 -0.38
CA GLY A 82 -1.32 0.99 -1.49
C GLY A 82 -1.25 2.52 -1.56
N LYS A 83 -1.30 3.20 -0.41
CA LYS A 83 -1.16 4.66 -0.32
C LYS A 83 0.26 5.12 -0.66
N ALA A 84 1.29 4.42 -0.21
CA ALA A 84 2.69 4.74 -0.49
C ALA A 84 3.03 4.48 -1.96
N LEU A 85 2.59 3.36 -2.52
CA LEU A 85 2.70 3.06 -3.95
C LEU A 85 1.98 4.14 -4.79
N GLY A 86 0.81 4.61 -4.34
CA GLY A 86 0.09 5.70 -5.00
C GLY A 86 0.78 7.07 -4.97
N GLN A 87 1.84 7.25 -4.19
CA GLN A 87 2.65 8.49 -4.18
C GLN A 87 3.69 8.53 -5.30
N PHE A 88 4.22 7.37 -5.67
CA PHE A 88 5.28 7.25 -6.69
C PHE A 88 4.74 6.97 -8.07
N TYR A 89 3.60 6.28 -8.11
CA TYR A 89 3.01 5.86 -9.35
C TYR A 89 1.59 6.38 -9.48
N PHE A 90 1.35 7.07 -10.58
CA PHE A 90 -0.01 7.37 -10.97
C PHE A 90 -0.67 6.07 -11.47
N PHE A 91 -1.71 5.63 -10.78
CA PHE A 91 -2.63 4.65 -11.33
C PHE A 91 -3.57 5.37 -12.28
N ASP A 92 -3.72 4.86 -13.50
CA ASP A 92 -4.75 5.34 -14.41
C ASP A 92 -5.70 4.21 -14.77
N ALA A 93 -7.00 4.53 -14.71
CA ALA A 93 -8.05 3.66 -15.19
C ALA A 93 -8.17 3.89 -16.70
N GLY A 94 -7.36 3.16 -17.47
CA GLY A 94 -7.32 3.23 -18.93
C GLY A 94 -8.22 2.21 -19.61
N ALA A 95 -8.36 2.29 -20.92
CA ALA A 95 -8.91 1.19 -21.71
C ALA A 95 -7.87 0.04 -21.76
N PRO A 96 -8.30 -1.24 -21.67
CA PRO A 96 -7.41 -2.39 -21.87
C PRO A 96 -6.64 -2.32 -23.20
N ARG A 97 -5.36 -2.70 -23.18
CA ARG A 97 -4.48 -2.75 -24.35
C ARG A 97 -3.61 -4.00 -24.29
N LEU A 98 -3.15 -4.45 -25.47
CA LEU A 98 -2.17 -5.53 -25.55
C LEU A 98 -0.82 -5.09 -24.97
N LEU A 99 -0.17 -6.01 -24.27
CA LEU A 99 1.16 -5.86 -23.70
C LEU A 99 2.24 -6.06 -24.78
N GLY A 100 3.25 -5.18 -24.76
CA GLY A 100 4.40 -5.23 -25.66
C GLY A 100 4.04 -5.05 -27.14
N VAL A 101 2.94 -4.35 -27.44
CA VAL A 101 2.53 -4.00 -28.80
C VAL A 101 2.48 -2.48 -28.91
N GLY A 102 3.37 -1.91 -29.72
CA GLY A 102 3.42 -0.48 -29.98
C GLY A 102 2.20 0.04 -30.74
N GLN A 103 2.01 1.36 -30.75
CA GLN A 103 0.89 1.97 -31.45
C GLN A 103 0.99 1.71 -32.96
N GLY A 104 0.07 0.91 -33.50
CA GLY A 104 0.02 0.55 -34.92
C GLY A 104 0.89 -0.67 -35.30
N GLU A 105 1.56 -1.29 -34.33
CA GLU A 105 2.25 -2.56 -34.56
C GLU A 105 1.25 -3.72 -34.69
N ALA A 106 1.58 -4.68 -35.53
CA ALA A 106 0.77 -5.88 -35.70
C ALA A 106 1.06 -6.90 -34.61
N TYR A 107 0.01 -7.52 -34.09
CA TYR A 107 0.07 -8.68 -33.21
C TYR A 107 -0.46 -9.89 -33.97
N ASP A 108 0.35 -10.94 -34.10
CA ASP A 108 0.06 -12.13 -34.91
C ASP A 108 -0.43 -11.81 -36.34
N GLY A 109 0.16 -10.77 -36.94
CA GLY A 109 -0.14 -10.31 -38.29
C GLY A 109 -1.35 -9.38 -38.42
N ASP A 110 -2.12 -9.12 -37.35
CA ASP A 110 -3.22 -8.14 -37.34
C ASP A 110 -2.79 -6.81 -36.69
N PRO A 111 -2.81 -5.67 -37.41
CA PRO A 111 -2.50 -4.34 -36.85
C PRO A 111 -3.56 -3.82 -35.86
N HIS A 112 -4.77 -4.39 -35.87
CA HIS A 112 -5.87 -3.97 -35.00
C HIS A 112 -6.58 -5.21 -34.41
N PRO A 113 -5.94 -5.91 -33.45
CA PRO A 113 -6.49 -7.13 -32.89
C PRO A 113 -7.74 -6.89 -32.03
N LEU A 114 -7.80 -5.77 -31.29
CA LEU A 114 -8.93 -5.45 -30.40
C LEU A 114 -10.12 -4.86 -31.18
N ILE A 115 -11.36 -5.21 -30.79
CA ILE A 115 -12.60 -4.77 -31.46
C ILE A 115 -12.67 -3.24 -31.56
N ASN A 116 -12.36 -2.54 -30.46
CA ASN A 116 -12.36 -1.08 -30.40
C ASN A 116 -11.31 -0.45 -31.32
N ASP A 117 -10.16 -1.10 -31.51
CA ASP A 117 -9.13 -0.64 -32.43
C ASP A 117 -9.54 -0.89 -33.88
N LYS A 118 -10.19 -2.03 -34.19
CA LYS A 118 -10.81 -2.28 -35.51
C LYS A 118 -11.82 -1.20 -35.87
N LEU A 119 -12.70 -0.82 -34.94
CA LEU A 119 -13.70 0.24 -35.12
C LEU A 119 -13.07 1.63 -35.29
N ARG A 120 -11.99 1.92 -34.55
CA ARG A 120 -11.21 3.16 -34.70
C ARG A 120 -10.52 3.21 -36.06
N ALA A 121 -9.94 2.10 -36.51
CA ALA A 121 -9.32 1.99 -37.83
C ALA A 121 -10.33 2.19 -38.96
N ILE A 122 -11.54 1.62 -38.86
CA ILE A 122 -12.64 1.89 -39.81
C ILE A 122 -12.96 3.39 -39.84
N ARG A 123 -13.05 4.05 -38.68
CA ARG A 123 -13.28 5.51 -38.62
C ARG A 123 -12.18 6.29 -39.36
N HIS A 124 -10.91 5.90 -39.19
CA HIS A 124 -9.81 6.54 -39.91
C HIS A 124 -9.91 6.34 -41.42
N LEU A 125 -10.18 5.11 -41.88
CA LEU A 125 -10.39 4.83 -43.31
C LEU A 125 -11.56 5.62 -43.90
N LEU A 126 -12.65 5.82 -43.14
CA LEU A 126 -13.78 6.63 -43.60
C LEU A 126 -13.43 8.11 -43.68
N LYS A 127 -12.65 8.64 -42.73
CA LYS A 127 -12.11 10.01 -42.82
C LYS A 127 -11.15 10.18 -44.00
N ASP A 128 -10.32 9.19 -44.28
CA ASP A 128 -9.43 9.20 -45.43
C ASP A 128 -10.24 9.18 -46.74
N ALA A 129 -11.32 8.39 -46.79
CA ALA A 129 -12.24 8.38 -47.93
C ALA A 129 -12.94 9.74 -48.11
N GLU A 130 -13.38 10.40 -47.04
CA GLU A 130 -13.95 11.76 -47.08
C GLU A 130 -12.94 12.79 -47.60
N ALA A 131 -11.69 12.71 -47.13
CA ALA A 131 -10.62 13.61 -47.56
C ALA A 131 -10.24 13.39 -49.05
N LEU A 132 -10.27 12.13 -49.52
CA LEU A 132 -10.09 11.81 -50.94
C LEU A 132 -11.26 12.27 -51.81
N LEU A 133 -12.46 12.35 -51.24
CA LEU A 133 -13.65 12.89 -51.91
C LEU A 133 -13.57 14.41 -52.12
N GLN A 134 -12.87 15.11 -51.23
CA GLN A 134 -12.69 16.57 -51.24
C GLN A 134 -11.19 16.94 -51.26
N PRO A 135 -10.47 16.63 -52.35
CA PRO A 135 -9.04 16.86 -52.43
C PRO A 135 -8.69 18.36 -52.33
N ARG A 136 -7.70 18.69 -51.51
CA ARG A 136 -7.20 20.07 -51.36
C ARG A 136 -6.58 20.57 -52.66
N GLY A 137 -6.86 21.83 -53.02
CA GLY A 137 -6.22 22.49 -54.17
C GLY A 137 -6.79 22.13 -55.55
N GLY A 138 -7.99 21.54 -55.63
CA GLY A 138 -8.66 21.27 -56.90
C GLY A 138 -8.12 20.08 -57.71
N ALA A 139 -7.32 19.21 -57.06
CA ALA A 139 -6.85 17.97 -57.69
C ALA A 139 -8.05 17.05 -58.05
N PRO A 140 -7.97 16.25 -59.12
CA PRO A 140 -9.01 15.28 -59.46
C PRO A 140 -9.12 14.19 -58.38
N VAL A 141 -10.35 13.72 -58.14
CA VAL A 141 -10.63 12.63 -57.20
C VAL A 141 -10.01 11.32 -57.70
N ASP A 142 -9.16 10.72 -56.89
CA ASP A 142 -8.59 9.39 -57.17
C ASP A 142 -9.61 8.29 -56.83
N VAL A 143 -10.40 7.93 -57.84
CA VAL A 143 -11.50 6.97 -57.73
C VAL A 143 -11.01 5.58 -57.32
N ASP A 144 -9.84 5.14 -57.82
CA ASP A 144 -9.35 3.80 -57.55
C ASP A 144 -8.82 3.67 -56.12
N LYS A 145 -8.11 4.69 -55.64
CA LYS A 145 -7.70 4.76 -54.23
C LYS A 145 -8.91 4.84 -53.29
N LEU A 146 -9.94 5.60 -53.66
CA LEU A 146 -11.17 5.70 -52.89
C LEU A 146 -11.90 4.35 -52.79
N ARG A 147 -12.02 3.61 -53.90
CA ARG A 147 -12.56 2.24 -53.91
C ARG A 147 -11.75 1.31 -53.03
N GLN A 148 -10.43 1.39 -53.10
CA GLN A 148 -9.54 0.57 -52.28
C GLN A 148 -9.75 0.82 -50.78
N VAL A 149 -9.74 2.09 -50.35
CA VAL A 149 -9.96 2.48 -48.95
C VAL A 149 -11.33 2.02 -48.45
N LEU A 150 -12.40 2.25 -49.23
CA LEU A 150 -13.76 1.83 -48.87
C LEU A 150 -13.91 0.30 -48.84
N ARG A 151 -13.25 -0.42 -49.75
CA ARG A 151 -13.23 -1.88 -49.72
C ARG A 151 -12.53 -2.41 -48.48
N THR A 152 -11.40 -1.83 -48.09
CA THR A 152 -10.72 -2.18 -46.83
C THR A 152 -11.60 -1.87 -45.61
N ALA A 153 -12.30 -0.73 -45.60
CA ALA A 153 -13.23 -0.40 -44.52
C ALA A 153 -14.41 -1.39 -44.47
N PHE A 154 -14.97 -1.78 -45.63
CA PHE A 154 -16.03 -2.78 -45.73
C PHE A 154 -15.58 -4.15 -45.23
N ASP A 155 -14.44 -4.65 -45.71
CA ASP A 155 -13.92 -5.96 -45.31
C ASP A 155 -13.63 -5.99 -43.78
N ARG A 156 -13.13 -4.90 -43.20
CA ARG A 156 -12.96 -4.75 -41.74
C ARG A 156 -14.29 -4.69 -40.97
N ALA A 157 -15.27 -3.93 -41.45
CA ALA A 157 -16.59 -3.84 -40.81
C ALA A 157 -17.30 -5.20 -40.82
N ARG A 158 -17.19 -5.96 -41.91
CA ARG A 158 -17.71 -7.33 -42.00
C ARG A 158 -17.00 -8.28 -41.03
N ALA A 159 -15.68 -8.16 -40.88
CA ALA A 159 -14.93 -8.94 -39.90
C ALA A 159 -15.41 -8.66 -38.47
N VAL A 160 -15.59 -7.39 -38.09
CA VAL A 160 -16.14 -7.01 -36.78
C VAL A 160 -17.55 -7.56 -36.58
N ARG A 161 -18.43 -7.45 -37.58
CA ARG A 161 -19.80 -8.03 -37.53
C ARG A 161 -19.78 -9.54 -37.30
N THR A 162 -18.77 -10.25 -37.82
CA THR A 162 -18.67 -11.71 -37.68
C THR A 162 -18.42 -12.14 -36.23
N ILE A 163 -17.77 -11.30 -35.42
CA ILE A 163 -17.54 -11.55 -34.00
C ILE A 163 -18.87 -11.61 -33.22
N PHE A 164 -19.83 -10.74 -33.56
CA PHE A 164 -21.14 -10.70 -32.91
C PHE A 164 -22.09 -11.83 -33.32
N VAL A 165 -21.75 -12.59 -34.38
CA VAL A 165 -22.55 -13.70 -34.87
C VAL A 165 -21.76 -15.02 -34.91
N SER A 166 -20.83 -15.18 -33.97
CA SER A 166 -20.00 -16.38 -33.84
C SER A 166 -20.78 -17.57 -33.25
N LEU A 167 -21.86 -17.31 -32.53
CA LEU A 167 -22.71 -18.34 -31.94
C LEU A 167 -23.52 -19.07 -33.03
N PRO A 168 -23.80 -20.38 -32.88
CA PRO A 168 -24.64 -21.11 -33.81
C PRO A 168 -25.99 -20.42 -34.03
N ASP A 169 -26.39 -20.25 -35.29
CA ASP A 169 -27.64 -19.60 -35.74
C ASP A 169 -27.83 -18.13 -35.30
N SER A 170 -26.82 -17.51 -34.69
CA SER A 170 -26.93 -16.14 -34.18
C SER A 170 -27.02 -15.06 -35.25
N ASP A 171 -26.71 -15.40 -36.50
CA ASP A 171 -26.96 -14.55 -37.66
C ASP A 171 -28.45 -14.34 -37.97
N GLN A 172 -29.31 -15.20 -37.42
CA GLN A 172 -30.78 -15.12 -37.53
C GLN A 172 -31.42 -14.50 -36.27
N TRP A 173 -30.65 -14.27 -35.21
CA TRP A 173 -31.15 -13.68 -33.98
C TRP A 173 -31.32 -12.17 -34.19
N GLN A 174 -32.53 -11.68 -33.96
CA GLN A 174 -32.89 -10.27 -34.22
C GLN A 174 -32.26 -9.35 -33.18
N VAL A 175 -31.03 -8.89 -33.43
CA VAL A 175 -30.29 -7.98 -32.55
C VAL A 175 -30.23 -6.59 -33.19
N PRO A 176 -30.95 -5.58 -32.67
CA PRO A 176 -31.20 -4.32 -33.38
C PRO A 176 -29.95 -3.62 -33.95
N ALA A 177 -28.89 -3.48 -33.15
CA ALA A 177 -27.66 -2.83 -33.59
C ALA A 177 -26.92 -3.67 -34.66
N ILE A 178 -26.90 -5.00 -34.52
CA ILE A 178 -26.23 -5.90 -35.49
C ILE A 178 -27.03 -5.99 -36.79
N ASP A 179 -28.36 -6.03 -36.71
CA ASP A 179 -29.27 -6.01 -37.85
C ASP A 179 -29.16 -4.70 -38.63
N ALA A 180 -29.15 -3.56 -37.92
CA ALA A 180 -28.97 -2.25 -38.52
C ALA A 180 -27.58 -2.11 -39.18
N ALA A 181 -26.52 -2.66 -38.56
CA ALA A 181 -25.20 -2.72 -39.17
C ALA A 181 -25.18 -3.61 -40.41
N THR A 182 -25.81 -4.79 -40.35
CA THR A 182 -25.89 -5.74 -41.46
C THR A 182 -26.63 -5.12 -42.64
N HIS A 183 -27.80 -4.52 -42.41
CA HIS A 183 -28.56 -3.81 -43.43
C HIS A 183 -27.79 -2.64 -44.05
N ALA A 184 -27.03 -1.90 -43.23
CA ALA A 184 -26.17 -0.84 -43.74
C ALA A 184 -25.05 -1.37 -44.65
N LEU A 185 -24.51 -2.56 -44.37
CA LEU A 185 -23.47 -3.24 -45.16
C LEU A 185 -24.00 -3.97 -46.40
N ASP A 186 -25.27 -4.33 -46.44
CA ASP A 186 -25.87 -5.14 -47.52
C ASP A 186 -25.69 -4.49 -48.91
N GLY A 187 -25.19 -5.28 -49.87
CA GLY A 187 -24.94 -4.83 -51.23
C GLY A 187 -23.73 -3.88 -51.41
N LEU A 188 -23.16 -3.32 -50.33
CA LEU A 188 -22.09 -2.29 -50.44
C LEU A 188 -20.86 -2.77 -51.21
N ARG A 189 -20.49 -4.05 -51.11
CA ARG A 189 -19.35 -4.59 -51.87
C ARG A 189 -19.50 -4.39 -53.38
N HIS A 190 -20.69 -4.61 -53.91
CA HIS A 190 -20.99 -4.42 -55.33
C HIS A 190 -21.08 -2.93 -55.66
N GLU A 191 -21.71 -2.15 -54.79
CA GLU A 191 -21.85 -0.70 -54.95
C GLU A 191 -20.50 0.02 -54.96
N ILE A 192 -19.54 -0.38 -54.11
CA ILE A 192 -18.16 0.14 -54.10
C ILE A 192 -17.46 -0.14 -55.43
N ALA A 193 -17.62 -1.35 -55.99
CA ALA A 193 -17.00 -1.72 -57.26
C ALA A 193 -17.56 -0.91 -58.45
N GLN A 194 -18.85 -0.58 -58.41
CA GLN A 194 -19.54 0.12 -59.50
C GLN A 194 -19.56 1.65 -59.35
N ALA A 195 -19.27 2.19 -58.16
CA ALA A 195 -19.30 3.62 -57.92
C ALA A 195 -18.27 4.35 -58.81
N ASN A 196 -18.74 5.39 -59.50
CA ASN A 196 -17.94 6.22 -60.40
C ASN A 196 -18.27 7.73 -60.28
N THR A 197 -19.16 8.12 -59.37
CA THR A 197 -19.54 9.52 -59.14
C THR A 197 -19.37 9.91 -57.69
N VAL A 198 -19.02 11.19 -57.45
CA VAL A 198 -18.84 11.76 -56.10
C VAL A 198 -20.07 11.56 -55.21
N PRO A 199 -21.33 11.82 -55.67
CA PRO A 199 -22.51 11.58 -54.84
C PRO A 199 -22.68 10.11 -54.43
N ARG A 200 -22.32 9.17 -55.31
CA ARG A 200 -22.43 7.73 -55.01
C ARG A 200 -21.45 7.31 -53.93
N PHE A 201 -20.22 7.80 -53.99
CA PHE A 201 -19.23 7.55 -52.95
C PHE A 201 -19.58 8.19 -51.62
N ALA A 202 -20.13 9.41 -51.62
CA ALA A 202 -20.62 10.07 -50.39
C ALA A 202 -21.71 9.23 -49.70
N GLU A 203 -22.63 8.65 -50.48
CA GLU A 203 -23.67 7.77 -49.92
C GLU A 203 -23.10 6.46 -49.35
N ILE A 204 -22.11 5.87 -50.01
CA ILE A 204 -21.40 4.68 -49.51
C ILE A 204 -20.70 5.00 -48.18
N ILE A 205 -19.99 6.14 -48.09
CA ILE A 205 -19.34 6.58 -46.85
C ILE A 205 -20.39 6.74 -45.72
N ARG A 206 -21.53 7.37 -46.02
CA ARG A 206 -22.61 7.57 -45.04
C ARG A 206 -23.16 6.24 -44.51
N ARG A 207 -23.40 5.26 -45.40
CA ARG A 207 -23.86 3.91 -45.01
C ARG A 207 -22.81 3.16 -44.19
N MET A 208 -21.53 3.23 -44.59
CA MET A 208 -20.43 2.65 -43.82
C MET A 208 -20.30 3.27 -42.43
N GLU A 209 -20.50 4.58 -42.29
CA GLU A 209 -20.48 5.27 -41.00
C GLU A 209 -21.70 4.92 -40.14
N MET A 210 -22.85 4.60 -40.74
CA MET A 210 -23.99 4.00 -40.02
C MET A 210 -23.64 2.60 -39.51
N ALA A 211 -23.07 1.74 -40.36
CA ALA A 211 -22.63 0.40 -39.94
C ALA A 211 -21.62 0.48 -38.79
N ARG A 212 -20.59 1.33 -38.92
CA ARG A 212 -19.58 1.55 -37.87
C ARG A 212 -20.19 2.03 -36.56
N ARG A 213 -21.16 2.96 -36.60
CA ARG A 213 -21.84 3.48 -35.40
C ARG A 213 -22.61 2.38 -34.67
N ASN A 214 -23.41 1.61 -35.39
CA ASN A 214 -24.17 0.50 -34.81
C ASN A 214 -23.25 -0.60 -34.24
N LEU A 215 -22.15 -0.94 -34.93
CA LEU A 215 -21.15 -1.86 -34.39
C LEU A 215 -20.41 -1.29 -33.16
N THR A 216 -20.24 0.04 -33.08
CA THR A 216 -19.67 0.68 -31.88
C THR A 216 -20.64 0.62 -30.70
N GLU A 217 -21.93 0.79 -30.95
CA GLU A 217 -22.97 0.63 -29.94
C GLU A 217 -22.98 -0.80 -29.39
N ALA A 218 -22.97 -1.80 -30.26
CA ALA A 218 -22.88 -3.20 -29.87
C ALA A 218 -21.58 -3.53 -29.11
N ALA A 219 -20.44 -2.95 -29.53
CA ALA A 219 -19.15 -3.17 -28.86
C ALA A 219 -19.04 -2.50 -27.48
N ASN A 220 -19.80 -1.43 -27.22
CA ASN A 220 -19.92 -0.90 -25.86
C ASN A 220 -20.66 -1.87 -24.93
N GLY A 221 -21.45 -2.79 -25.49
CA GLY A 221 -21.97 -3.98 -24.84
C GLY A 221 -22.93 -3.73 -23.68
N LEU A 222 -23.16 -4.79 -22.91
CA LEU A 222 -23.86 -4.78 -21.63
C LEU A 222 -22.96 -5.29 -20.48
N GLY A 223 -21.92 -6.07 -20.82
CA GLY A 223 -20.85 -6.46 -19.92
C GLY A 223 -19.63 -5.54 -20.02
N SER A 224 -18.61 -5.82 -19.22
CA SER A 224 -17.36 -5.07 -19.18
C SER A 224 -16.18 -6.01 -18.94
N VAL A 225 -15.08 -5.76 -19.66
CA VAL A 225 -13.81 -6.44 -19.46
C VAL A 225 -12.94 -5.60 -18.52
N GLN A 226 -12.53 -6.18 -17.40
CA GLN A 226 -11.66 -5.50 -16.44
C GLN A 226 -10.34 -6.24 -16.24
N MET A 227 -9.23 -5.49 -16.20
CA MET A 227 -7.90 -6.02 -15.94
C MET A 227 -7.25 -5.27 -14.79
N PHE A 228 -6.71 -5.98 -13.81
CA PHE A 228 -6.05 -5.41 -12.64
C PHE A 228 -4.61 -5.92 -12.56
N TYR A 229 -3.66 -5.00 -12.70
CA TYR A 229 -2.22 -5.27 -12.61
C TYR A 229 -1.58 -4.75 -11.32
N VAL A 230 -2.42 -4.33 -10.37
CA VAL A 230 -1.99 -3.65 -9.14
C VAL A 230 -2.04 -4.54 -7.91
N ILE A 231 -2.63 -5.74 -8.01
CA ILE A 231 -2.69 -6.71 -6.91
C ILE A 231 -1.30 -7.34 -6.78
N GLU A 232 -0.72 -7.29 -5.58
CA GLU A 232 0.66 -7.69 -5.33
C GLU A 232 0.94 -9.15 -5.72
N THR A 233 0.05 -10.09 -5.38
CA THR A 233 0.31 -11.53 -5.52
C THR A 233 -0.12 -12.13 -6.85
N PHE A 234 -1.03 -11.49 -7.60
CA PHE A 234 -1.54 -12.00 -8.87
C PHE A 234 -2.08 -10.88 -9.78
N TYR A 235 -2.24 -11.19 -11.06
CA TYR A 235 -3.01 -10.41 -12.03
C TYR A 235 -4.45 -10.93 -12.09
N LEU A 236 -5.42 -10.04 -12.26
CA LEU A 236 -6.83 -10.41 -12.30
C LEU A 236 -7.50 -9.88 -13.57
N PHE A 237 -8.15 -10.77 -14.30
CA PHE A 237 -8.91 -10.47 -15.51
C PHE A 237 -10.36 -10.91 -15.32
N ARG A 238 -11.31 -10.09 -15.76
CA ARG A 238 -12.73 -10.31 -15.48
C ARG A 238 -13.62 -9.98 -16.66
N LEU A 239 -14.68 -10.78 -16.82
CA LEU A 239 -15.90 -10.39 -17.54
C LEU A 239 -17.04 -10.25 -16.52
N LEU A 240 -17.69 -9.09 -16.50
CA LEU A 240 -18.71 -8.78 -15.49
C LEU A 240 -19.79 -7.82 -16.00
N VAL A 241 -20.91 -7.72 -15.28
CA VAL A 241 -21.91 -6.65 -15.44
C VAL A 241 -21.76 -5.67 -14.27
N ARG A 242 -21.77 -4.36 -14.59
CA ARG A 242 -21.49 -3.29 -13.61
C ARG A 242 -22.78 -2.77 -12.98
N TYR A 243 -22.77 -2.59 -11.67
CA TYR A 243 -23.86 -2.02 -10.89
C TYR A 243 -23.35 -0.91 -9.94
N GLN A 244 -24.27 -0.16 -9.35
CA GLN A 244 -23.97 0.90 -8.40
C GLN A 244 -24.95 0.86 -7.23
N ILE A 245 -24.43 0.99 -6.02
CA ILE A 245 -25.21 1.18 -4.80
C ILE A 245 -25.29 2.69 -4.51
N GLU A 246 -26.49 3.17 -4.24
CA GLU A 246 -26.73 4.53 -3.73
C GLU A 246 -27.17 4.45 -2.27
N SER A 247 -26.50 5.21 -1.40
CA SER A 247 -26.82 5.23 0.03
C SER A 247 -26.72 6.65 0.60
N PRO A 248 -27.61 7.05 1.52
CA PRO A 248 -27.45 8.29 2.27
C PRO A 248 -26.30 8.23 3.29
N ARG A 249 -25.76 7.04 3.58
CA ARG A 249 -24.65 6.80 4.53
C ARG A 249 -23.46 6.15 3.84
N HIS A 250 -22.28 6.27 4.43
CA HIS A 250 -21.09 5.56 3.98
C HIS A 250 -21.33 4.03 3.98
N LEU A 251 -20.95 3.35 2.91
CA LEU A 251 -21.10 1.90 2.75
C LEU A 251 -19.83 1.19 3.22
N SER A 252 -19.97 0.11 3.99
CA SER A 252 -18.83 -0.76 4.32
C SER A 252 -18.44 -1.63 3.12
N ASP A 253 -17.18 -2.06 3.08
CA ASP A 253 -16.71 -3.01 2.07
C ASP A 253 -17.49 -4.34 2.11
N GLU A 254 -17.95 -4.72 3.30
CA GLU A 254 -18.81 -5.90 3.49
C GLU A 254 -20.15 -5.77 2.77
N ALA A 255 -20.80 -4.61 2.86
CA ALA A 255 -22.06 -4.35 2.18
C ALA A 255 -21.89 -4.39 0.64
N ILE A 256 -20.78 -3.86 0.13
CA ILE A 256 -20.44 -3.90 -1.31
C ILE A 256 -20.20 -5.34 -1.78
N ALA A 257 -19.50 -6.14 -0.97
CA ALA A 257 -19.23 -7.54 -1.27
C ALA A 257 -20.51 -8.40 -1.24
N GLU A 258 -21.40 -8.16 -0.28
CA GLU A 258 -22.70 -8.85 -0.19
C GLU A 258 -23.59 -8.52 -1.39
N ALA A 259 -23.68 -7.24 -1.77
CA ALA A 259 -24.39 -6.82 -2.98
C ALA A 259 -23.82 -7.49 -4.24
N SER A 260 -22.50 -7.52 -4.38
CA SER A 260 -21.86 -8.16 -5.54
C SER A 260 -22.11 -9.67 -5.57
N GLY A 261 -22.11 -10.32 -4.41
CA GLY A 261 -22.46 -11.73 -4.27
C GLY A 261 -23.90 -12.04 -4.67
N ALA A 262 -24.86 -11.23 -4.22
CA ALA A 262 -26.28 -11.39 -4.58
C ALA A 262 -26.56 -11.14 -6.07
N LEU A 263 -25.92 -10.12 -6.66
CA LEU A 263 -26.00 -9.85 -8.09
C LEU A 263 -25.40 -10.98 -8.93
N THR A 264 -24.25 -11.51 -8.51
CA THR A 264 -23.59 -12.65 -9.15
C THR A 264 -24.44 -13.91 -9.07
N ASP A 265 -25.03 -14.20 -7.91
CA ASP A 265 -25.95 -15.32 -7.70
C ASP A 265 -27.14 -15.25 -8.66
N LEU A 266 -27.80 -14.10 -8.77
CA LEU A 266 -28.94 -13.90 -9.67
C LEU A 266 -28.55 -14.01 -11.15
N MET A 267 -27.40 -13.48 -11.54
CA MET A 267 -26.94 -13.56 -12.93
C MET A 267 -26.53 -14.98 -13.33
N THR A 268 -25.86 -15.70 -12.44
CA THR A 268 -25.23 -16.99 -12.77
C THR A 268 -26.11 -18.20 -12.43
N ASN A 269 -27.18 -18.03 -11.64
CA ASN A 269 -28.06 -19.13 -11.26
C ASN A 269 -29.49 -18.89 -11.77
N GLY A 270 -30.19 -19.96 -12.18
CA GLY A 270 -31.55 -19.86 -12.73
C GLY A 270 -31.64 -19.67 -14.25
N HIS A 271 -30.50 -19.48 -14.92
CA HIS A 271 -30.39 -19.32 -16.37
C HIS A 271 -29.54 -20.45 -17.00
N PRO A 272 -30.11 -21.62 -17.34
CA PRO A 272 -29.33 -22.75 -17.87
C PRO A 272 -28.54 -22.41 -19.13
N TRP A 273 -29.12 -21.62 -20.03
CA TRP A 273 -28.50 -21.18 -21.27
C TRP A 273 -27.24 -20.34 -21.05
N LEU A 274 -27.22 -19.49 -20.01
CA LEU A 274 -26.05 -18.68 -19.67
C LEU A 274 -24.96 -19.54 -19.04
N ASN A 275 -25.33 -20.51 -18.19
CA ASN A 275 -24.36 -21.44 -17.61
C ASN A 275 -23.70 -22.34 -18.66
N ASP A 276 -24.48 -22.85 -19.62
CA ASP A 276 -23.94 -23.64 -20.73
C ASP A 276 -22.97 -22.81 -21.57
N TRP A 277 -23.34 -21.56 -21.91
CA TRP A 277 -22.44 -20.65 -22.63
C TRP A 277 -21.15 -20.37 -21.83
N LEU A 278 -21.26 -20.05 -20.53
CA LEU A 278 -20.10 -19.79 -19.68
C LEU A 278 -19.16 -20.99 -19.60
N ARG A 279 -19.71 -22.21 -19.43
CA ARG A 279 -18.93 -23.47 -19.49
C ARG A 279 -18.15 -23.56 -20.79
N ASP A 280 -18.83 -23.37 -21.92
CA ASP A 280 -18.23 -23.51 -23.24
C ASP A 280 -17.14 -22.45 -23.46
N LYS A 281 -17.31 -21.23 -22.92
CA LYS A 281 -16.27 -20.19 -22.95
C LYS A 281 -15.04 -20.54 -22.09
N ILE A 282 -15.22 -21.22 -20.96
CA ILE A 282 -14.08 -21.72 -20.16
C ILE A 282 -13.29 -22.77 -20.95
N VAL A 283 -13.97 -23.70 -21.63
CA VAL A 283 -13.32 -24.70 -22.49
C VAL A 283 -12.60 -24.02 -23.67
N GLU A 284 -13.25 -23.05 -24.31
CA GLU A 284 -12.66 -22.29 -25.41
C GLU A 284 -11.39 -21.53 -24.97
N LEU A 285 -11.43 -20.91 -23.79
CA LEU A 285 -10.27 -20.22 -23.23
C LEU A 285 -9.12 -21.21 -22.95
N ALA A 286 -9.41 -22.39 -22.38
CA ALA A 286 -8.42 -23.44 -22.16
C ALA A 286 -7.71 -23.83 -23.48
N ASP A 287 -8.48 -23.97 -24.56
CA ASP A 287 -7.95 -24.27 -25.90
C ASP A 287 -7.10 -23.15 -26.47
N ARG A 288 -7.53 -21.89 -26.29
CA ARG A 288 -6.76 -20.72 -26.72
C ARG A 288 -5.41 -20.64 -26.00
N ILE A 289 -5.39 -20.83 -24.68
CA ILE A 289 -4.15 -20.85 -23.90
C ILE A 289 -3.21 -21.98 -24.34
N ARG A 290 -3.73 -23.19 -24.58
CA ARG A 290 -2.93 -24.31 -25.10
C ARG A 290 -2.30 -24.05 -26.46
N ARG A 291 -2.96 -23.26 -27.33
CA ARG A 291 -2.39 -22.86 -28.62
C ARG A 291 -1.27 -21.82 -28.48
N VAL A 292 -1.39 -20.94 -27.50
CA VAL A 292 -0.36 -19.93 -27.18
C VAL A 292 0.89 -20.59 -26.61
N ASP A 293 0.72 -21.65 -25.83
CA ASP A 293 1.81 -22.39 -25.19
C ASP A 293 1.80 -23.90 -25.51
N PRO A 294 2.27 -24.30 -26.70
CA PRO A 294 2.35 -25.70 -27.08
C PRO A 294 3.39 -26.48 -26.25
N ALA A 295 4.23 -25.82 -25.46
CA ALA A 295 5.24 -26.44 -24.61
C ALA A 295 4.70 -26.86 -23.23
N ASN A 296 3.43 -26.59 -22.92
CA ASN A 296 2.78 -26.92 -21.63
C ASN A 296 3.48 -26.31 -20.39
N ASN A 297 3.98 -25.09 -20.52
CA ASN A 297 4.42 -24.25 -19.41
C ASN A 297 3.28 -23.43 -18.77
N THR A 298 2.02 -23.68 -19.15
CA THR A 298 0.84 -23.07 -18.53
C THR A 298 -0.13 -24.13 -18.02
N LEU A 299 -0.69 -23.89 -16.84
CA LEU A 299 -1.84 -24.61 -16.29
C LEU A 299 -3.07 -23.70 -16.38
N PHE A 300 -4.22 -24.24 -16.78
CA PHE A 300 -5.52 -23.56 -16.72
C PHE A 300 -6.53 -24.48 -16.06
N PHE A 301 -7.24 -23.98 -15.05
CA PHE A 301 -8.21 -24.79 -14.32
C PHE A 301 -9.30 -23.94 -13.64
N LEU A 302 -10.46 -24.56 -13.44
CA LEU A 302 -11.57 -24.05 -12.64
C LEU A 302 -11.23 -24.17 -11.14
N LYS A 303 -11.52 -23.14 -10.35
CA LYS A 303 -11.35 -23.11 -8.90
C LYS A 303 -12.67 -22.77 -8.19
N GLY A 304 -12.61 -22.63 -6.87
CA GLY A 304 -13.74 -22.16 -6.07
C GLY A 304 -14.88 -23.18 -5.91
N GLY A 305 -16.06 -22.70 -5.53
CA GLY A 305 -17.19 -23.56 -5.16
C GLY A 305 -17.76 -24.38 -6.32
N ARG A 306 -17.64 -23.89 -7.56
CA ARG A 306 -18.11 -24.59 -8.76
C ARG A 306 -17.23 -25.81 -9.08
N ALA A 307 -15.90 -25.68 -8.95
CA ALA A 307 -14.98 -26.79 -9.17
C ALA A 307 -15.21 -27.96 -8.19
N LEU A 308 -15.63 -27.68 -6.96
CA LEU A 308 -16.00 -28.73 -6.00
C LEU A 308 -17.14 -29.61 -6.51
N ARG A 309 -18.10 -29.04 -7.24
CA ARG A 309 -19.21 -29.81 -7.80
C ARG A 309 -18.77 -30.74 -8.92
N TYR A 310 -17.67 -30.44 -9.60
CA TYR A 310 -17.02 -31.37 -10.53
C TYR A 310 -16.41 -32.56 -9.79
N LEU A 311 -15.70 -32.33 -8.67
CA LEU A 311 -15.17 -33.41 -7.82
C LEU A 311 -16.26 -34.35 -7.29
N GLU A 312 -17.41 -33.79 -6.92
CA GLU A 312 -18.57 -34.56 -6.45
C GLU A 312 -19.31 -35.31 -7.57
N GLY A 313 -18.89 -35.13 -8.83
CA GLY A 313 -19.57 -35.70 -10.00
C GLY A 313 -20.94 -35.07 -10.28
N GLN A 314 -21.18 -33.85 -9.80
CA GLN A 314 -22.45 -33.13 -9.90
C GLN A 314 -22.28 -31.68 -10.42
N PRO A 315 -21.56 -31.46 -11.55
CA PRO A 315 -21.25 -30.11 -12.05
C PRO A 315 -22.47 -29.22 -12.26
N GLN A 316 -23.63 -29.81 -12.58
CA GLN A 316 -24.92 -29.14 -12.73
C GLN A 316 -25.45 -28.48 -11.44
N ARG A 317 -24.90 -28.83 -10.27
CA ARG A 317 -25.23 -28.19 -8.98
C ARG A 317 -24.25 -27.06 -8.61
N GLY A 318 -23.32 -26.72 -9.51
CA GLY A 318 -22.45 -25.56 -9.37
C GLY A 318 -23.28 -24.28 -9.26
N LYS A 319 -23.05 -23.52 -8.18
CA LYS A 319 -23.64 -22.20 -7.95
C LYS A 319 -22.54 -21.14 -7.96
N ASN A 320 -22.88 -19.92 -8.39
CA ASN A 320 -22.03 -18.70 -8.40
C ASN A 320 -21.13 -18.54 -9.65
N ASP A 321 -20.15 -17.64 -9.55
CA ASP A 321 -19.15 -17.24 -10.54
C ASP A 321 -18.31 -18.40 -11.12
N TRP A 322 -17.78 -18.18 -12.32
CA TRP A 322 -16.80 -19.07 -12.97
C TRP A 322 -15.38 -18.60 -12.65
N ASP A 323 -14.96 -18.88 -11.43
CA ASP A 323 -13.61 -18.65 -10.96
C ASP A 323 -12.60 -19.60 -11.63
N THR A 324 -11.61 -19.03 -12.30
CA THR A 324 -10.55 -19.77 -12.99
C THR A 324 -9.18 -19.22 -12.65
N GLN A 325 -8.15 -20.01 -12.95
CA GLN A 325 -6.77 -19.63 -12.72
C GLN A 325 -5.86 -20.11 -13.84
N ILE A 326 -4.92 -19.24 -14.23
CA ILE A 326 -3.80 -19.56 -15.10
C ILE A 326 -2.53 -19.53 -14.26
N VAL A 327 -1.71 -20.57 -14.32
CA VAL A 327 -0.38 -20.59 -13.68
C VAL A 327 0.66 -20.81 -14.76
N ILE A 328 1.60 -19.88 -14.88
CA ILE A 328 2.76 -20.03 -15.78
C ILE A 328 3.91 -20.60 -14.98
N ASN A 329 4.60 -21.60 -15.52
CA ASN A 329 5.72 -22.31 -14.91
C ASN A 329 6.74 -21.35 -14.28
N PRO A 330 6.74 -21.18 -12.95
CA PRO A 330 7.61 -20.22 -12.26
C PRO A 330 9.09 -20.64 -12.28
N GLU A 331 9.39 -21.87 -12.71
CA GLU A 331 10.76 -22.38 -12.85
C GLU A 331 11.39 -22.01 -14.19
N LEU A 332 10.64 -21.36 -15.10
CA LEU A 332 11.21 -20.80 -16.33
C LEU A 332 12.20 -19.67 -16.04
N PRO A 333 13.21 -19.46 -16.89
CA PRO A 333 14.02 -18.24 -16.84
C PRO A 333 13.13 -16.98 -16.93
N PRO A 334 13.48 -15.87 -16.25
CA PRO A 334 12.60 -14.71 -16.17
C PRO A 334 12.19 -14.15 -17.54
N ALA A 335 13.12 -14.11 -18.50
CA ALA A 335 12.84 -13.64 -19.86
C ALA A 335 11.76 -14.50 -20.53
N ASP A 336 11.90 -15.83 -20.48
CA ASP A 336 10.96 -16.78 -21.07
C ASP A 336 9.60 -16.71 -20.39
N TRP A 337 9.58 -16.55 -19.06
CA TRP A 337 8.34 -16.39 -18.30
C TRP A 337 7.59 -15.13 -18.71
N TYR A 338 8.26 -13.97 -18.81
CA TYR A 338 7.59 -12.72 -19.17
C TYR A 338 7.15 -12.67 -20.63
N ASP A 339 7.88 -13.31 -21.53
CA ASP A 339 7.45 -13.47 -22.91
C ASP A 339 6.21 -14.36 -23.02
N LEU A 340 6.13 -15.43 -22.21
CA LEU A 340 4.94 -16.27 -22.13
C LEU A 340 3.77 -15.52 -21.48
N PHE A 341 4.00 -14.81 -20.36
CA PHE A 341 2.99 -13.97 -19.70
C PHE A 341 2.40 -12.93 -20.64
N ARG A 342 3.22 -12.24 -21.42
CA ARG A 342 2.76 -11.26 -22.41
C ARG A 342 1.80 -11.90 -23.41
N ARG A 343 2.15 -13.06 -23.96
CA ARG A 343 1.30 -13.78 -24.93
C ARG A 343 0.00 -14.28 -24.30
N VAL A 344 0.07 -14.88 -23.11
CA VAL A 344 -1.09 -15.37 -22.35
C VAL A 344 -2.03 -14.22 -21.99
N SER A 345 -1.51 -13.11 -21.43
CA SER A 345 -2.31 -11.94 -21.05
C SER A 345 -2.99 -11.28 -22.26
N ASN A 346 -2.31 -11.24 -23.41
CA ASN A 346 -2.88 -10.73 -24.65
C ASN A 346 -4.02 -11.63 -25.15
N GLU A 347 -3.83 -12.94 -25.15
CA GLU A 347 -4.86 -13.90 -25.54
C GLU A 347 -6.08 -13.83 -24.62
N VAL A 348 -5.88 -13.71 -23.30
CA VAL A 348 -6.97 -13.54 -22.33
C VAL A 348 -7.77 -12.28 -22.63
N LEU A 349 -7.12 -11.14 -22.89
CA LEU A 349 -7.82 -9.90 -23.24
C LEU A 349 -8.64 -10.05 -24.52
N MET A 350 -8.05 -10.63 -25.58
CA MET A 350 -8.76 -10.86 -26.84
C MET A 350 -9.96 -11.79 -26.65
N ALA A 351 -9.79 -12.90 -25.93
CA ALA A 351 -10.86 -13.84 -25.63
C ALA A 351 -12.00 -13.18 -24.83
N LEU A 352 -11.70 -12.43 -23.77
CA LEU A 352 -12.73 -11.75 -22.98
C LEU A 352 -13.49 -10.68 -23.79
N GLN A 353 -12.85 -10.01 -24.77
CA GLN A 353 -13.55 -9.09 -25.67
C GLN A 353 -14.47 -9.82 -26.64
N ASP A 354 -14.03 -10.95 -27.21
CA ASP A 354 -14.87 -11.82 -28.04
C ASP A 354 -16.07 -12.31 -27.22
N PHE A 355 -15.84 -12.77 -25.99
CA PHE A 355 -16.89 -13.26 -25.09
C PHE A 355 -17.87 -12.14 -24.71
N ASN A 356 -17.41 -10.91 -24.50
CA ASN A 356 -18.31 -9.77 -24.24
C ASN A 356 -19.20 -9.43 -25.44
N ALA A 357 -18.66 -9.54 -26.66
CA ALA A 357 -19.43 -9.34 -27.89
C ALA A 357 -20.49 -10.46 -28.09
N GLU A 358 -20.13 -11.70 -27.79
CA GLU A 358 -21.09 -12.82 -27.77
C GLU A 358 -22.16 -12.66 -26.70
N LEU A 359 -21.77 -12.24 -25.49
CA LEU A 359 -22.69 -12.00 -24.38
C LEU A 359 -23.75 -10.96 -24.75
N TYR A 360 -23.35 -9.90 -25.48
CA TYR A 360 -24.30 -8.90 -25.98
C TYR A 360 -25.38 -9.53 -26.87
N THR A 361 -24.97 -10.34 -27.86
CA THR A 361 -25.90 -11.06 -28.75
C THR A 361 -26.76 -12.07 -27.98
N LEU A 362 -26.17 -12.80 -27.05
CA LEU A 362 -26.84 -13.81 -26.23
C LEU A 362 -27.92 -13.20 -25.33
N LEU A 363 -27.61 -12.10 -24.63
CA LEU A 363 -28.56 -11.39 -23.77
C LEU A 363 -29.73 -10.83 -24.57
N HIS A 364 -29.49 -10.28 -25.75
CA HIS A 364 -30.58 -9.82 -26.64
C HIS A 364 -31.50 -10.97 -27.06
N HIS A 365 -30.93 -12.13 -27.41
CA HIS A 365 -31.72 -13.29 -27.82
C HIS A 365 -32.59 -13.85 -26.67
N HIS A 366 -32.06 -13.85 -25.45
CA HIS A 366 -32.73 -14.42 -24.28
C HIS A 366 -33.42 -13.41 -23.36
N ALA A 367 -33.49 -12.11 -23.71
CA ALA A 367 -34.02 -11.05 -22.82
C ALA A 367 -35.40 -11.37 -22.21
N ALA A 368 -36.37 -11.75 -23.05
CA ALA A 368 -37.71 -12.10 -22.58
C ALA A 368 -37.73 -13.36 -21.69
N ARG A 369 -36.90 -14.35 -22.03
CA ARG A 369 -36.74 -15.58 -21.25
C ARG A 369 -36.10 -15.28 -19.89
N MET A 370 -35.11 -14.41 -19.84
CA MET A 370 -34.42 -14.01 -18.62
C MET A 370 -35.38 -13.31 -17.65
N GLN A 371 -36.21 -12.37 -18.14
CA GLN A 371 -37.23 -11.72 -17.30
C GLN A 371 -38.22 -12.72 -16.70
N GLN A 372 -38.64 -13.71 -17.49
CA GLN A 372 -39.52 -14.77 -17.01
C GLN A 372 -38.82 -15.64 -15.95
N GLU A 373 -37.59 -16.08 -16.21
CA GLU A 373 -36.78 -16.87 -15.26
C GLU A 373 -36.53 -16.09 -13.94
N LEU A 374 -36.30 -14.78 -14.02
CA LEU A 374 -36.18 -13.90 -12.84
C LEU A 374 -37.50 -13.75 -12.07
N ALA A 375 -38.64 -13.65 -12.77
CA ALA A 375 -39.94 -13.59 -12.12
C ALA A 375 -40.25 -14.89 -11.35
N ASP A 376 -39.88 -16.05 -11.92
CA ASP A 376 -40.06 -17.36 -11.28
C ASP A 376 -39.18 -17.53 -10.01
N LEU A 377 -38.05 -16.82 -9.94
CA LEU A 377 -37.17 -16.78 -8.76
C LEU A 377 -37.73 -15.93 -7.61
N VAL A 378 -38.73 -15.09 -7.87
CA VAL A 378 -39.45 -14.27 -6.88
C VAL A 378 -40.72 -15.01 -6.44
N GLN A 379 -40.58 -16.17 -5.79
CA GLN A 379 -41.69 -16.68 -4.97
C GLN A 379 -41.71 -15.93 -3.63
N PRO A 380 -42.91 -15.64 -3.07
CA PRO A 380 -43.01 -14.93 -1.80
C PRO A 380 -42.29 -15.70 -0.70
N PRO A 381 -41.63 -15.00 0.25
CA PRO A 381 -40.93 -15.67 1.35
C PRO A 381 -41.92 -16.54 2.14
N ASP A 382 -41.50 -17.76 2.49
CA ASP A 382 -42.20 -18.56 3.50
C ASP A 382 -42.34 -17.72 4.78
N PRO A 383 -43.49 -17.80 5.50
CA PRO A 383 -43.64 -17.12 6.77
C PRO A 383 -42.51 -17.56 7.71
N PRO A 384 -41.91 -16.64 8.48
CA PRO A 384 -40.82 -16.98 9.39
C PRO A 384 -41.26 -18.11 10.32
N PRO A 385 -40.36 -19.05 10.68
CA PRO A 385 -40.67 -20.09 11.65
C PRO A 385 -41.19 -19.44 12.94
N PRO A 386 -42.11 -20.08 13.70
CA PRO A 386 -42.91 -19.41 14.75
C PRO A 386 -42.15 -18.78 15.93
N ASN A 387 -40.81 -18.80 15.94
CA ASN A 387 -39.98 -18.34 17.06
C ASN A 387 -39.00 -17.21 16.71
N GLN A 388 -39.07 -16.57 15.54
CA GLN A 388 -38.29 -15.35 15.26
C GLN A 388 -39.06 -14.03 15.43
N ALA A 389 -40.35 -14.10 15.77
CA ALA A 389 -41.16 -12.92 16.10
C ALA A 389 -40.94 -12.39 17.53
N GLN A 390 -40.12 -13.04 18.36
CA GLN A 390 -39.86 -12.63 19.76
C GLN A 390 -38.48 -11.99 20.01
N LEU A 391 -37.69 -11.73 18.97
CA LEU A 391 -36.40 -11.02 19.10
C LEU A 391 -36.39 -9.60 18.53
N LEU A 392 -37.54 -9.09 18.07
CA LEU A 392 -37.72 -7.70 17.64
C LEU A 392 -38.41 -6.80 18.68
N ASP A 393 -38.82 -7.35 19.82
CA ASP A 393 -39.43 -6.60 20.94
C ASP A 393 -38.45 -6.24 22.07
N VAL A 394 -37.13 -6.47 21.91
CA VAL A 394 -36.10 -6.09 22.92
C VAL A 394 -35.25 -4.89 22.48
N VAL A 395 -35.51 -4.28 21.33
CA VAL A 395 -34.70 -3.14 20.82
C VAL A 395 -35.48 -1.82 20.77
N TRP A 396 -36.78 -1.80 21.07
CA TRP A 396 -37.58 -0.56 21.06
C TRP A 396 -37.79 0.12 22.43
N ASP A 397 -37.37 -0.50 23.54
CA ASP A 397 -37.49 0.07 24.90
C ASP A 397 -36.19 0.69 25.45
N ARG A 398 -35.17 0.92 24.59
CA ARG A 398 -33.92 1.60 24.96
C ARG A 398 -33.52 2.74 24.03
N ILE A 399 -34.49 3.34 23.35
CA ILE A 399 -34.29 4.65 22.73
C ILE A 399 -34.82 5.66 23.73
N ASP A 400 -33.89 6.36 24.37
CA ASP A 400 -34.18 7.55 25.14
C ASP A 400 -34.75 8.61 24.18
N LEU A 401 -36.07 8.76 24.18
CA LEU A 401 -36.78 9.69 23.30
C LEU A 401 -36.43 11.15 23.60
N ASP A 402 -35.88 11.43 24.78
CA ASP A 402 -35.39 12.76 25.16
C ASP A 402 -34.02 13.06 24.51
N ALA A 403 -33.25 12.03 24.12
CA ALA A 403 -32.00 12.19 23.37
C ALA A 403 -32.22 12.42 21.86
N LEU A 404 -33.47 12.33 21.38
CA LEU A 404 -33.82 12.56 19.96
C LEU A 404 -34.24 14.02 19.70
N GLU A 405 -34.59 14.80 20.72
CA GLU A 405 -34.95 16.22 20.58
C GLU A 405 -33.70 17.12 20.47
N ASP A 406 -32.56 16.73 21.04
CA ASP A 406 -31.28 17.46 20.88
C ASP A 406 -30.63 17.30 19.48
N TRP A 407 -31.13 16.37 18.65
CA TRP A 407 -30.72 16.20 17.25
C TRP A 407 -31.55 17.01 16.25
N LEU A 408 -32.54 17.78 16.74
CA LEU A 408 -33.43 18.61 15.92
C LEU A 408 -33.21 20.11 16.18
N ASN A 409 -31.95 20.56 16.16
CA ASN A 409 -31.67 21.99 15.96
C ASN A 409 -31.96 22.35 14.49
N GLU A 410 -33.09 23.02 14.28
CA GLU A 410 -33.68 23.42 13.00
C GLU A 410 -32.89 24.46 12.17
N ASP A 411 -31.61 24.71 12.45
CA ASP A 411 -30.82 25.74 11.74
C ASP A 411 -29.92 25.21 10.59
N GLU A 412 -29.88 23.91 10.30
CA GLU A 412 -29.19 23.34 9.11
C GLU A 412 -30.12 23.09 7.90
N LEU A 413 -31.26 23.77 7.83
CA LEU A 413 -32.26 23.59 6.77
C LEU A 413 -32.13 24.56 5.57
N GLN A 414 -30.91 24.96 5.17
CA GLN A 414 -30.69 25.72 3.92
C GLN A 414 -29.42 25.32 3.14
N ASP A 415 -29.18 24.02 2.91
CA ASP A 415 -28.30 23.58 1.81
C ASP A 415 -28.97 22.42 1.01
N PRO A 416 -28.97 22.44 -0.33
CA PRO A 416 -29.86 21.60 -1.13
C PRO A 416 -29.33 20.17 -1.25
N LEU A 417 -29.99 19.24 -0.56
CA LEU A 417 -29.87 17.77 -0.63
C LEU A 417 -28.49 17.17 -0.23
N PRO A 418 -28.43 16.27 0.77
CA PRO A 418 -27.18 15.57 1.10
C PRO A 418 -26.68 14.73 -0.09
N ARG A 419 -25.40 14.89 -0.45
CA ARG A 419 -24.76 14.09 -1.50
C ARG A 419 -24.85 12.61 -1.11
N ARG A 420 -25.67 11.84 -1.83
CA ARG A 420 -25.73 10.37 -1.69
C ARG A 420 -24.36 9.77 -2.00
N HIS A 421 -23.89 8.90 -1.11
CA HIS A 421 -22.70 8.10 -1.36
C HIS A 421 -22.99 7.07 -2.45
N LYS A 422 -22.06 6.93 -3.40
CA LYS A 422 -22.15 5.98 -4.51
C LYS A 422 -20.98 5.01 -4.43
N ALA A 423 -21.27 3.72 -4.40
CA ALA A 423 -20.26 2.65 -4.45
C ALA A 423 -20.51 1.76 -5.67
N ASN A 424 -19.44 1.32 -6.35
CA ASN A 424 -19.57 0.38 -7.46
C ASN A 424 -19.69 -1.05 -6.91
N CYS A 425 -20.66 -1.81 -7.41
CA CYS A 425 -20.80 -3.25 -7.21
C CYS A 425 -20.93 -3.93 -8.59
N LYS A 426 -21.00 -5.27 -8.61
CA LYS A 426 -20.86 -6.02 -9.86
C LYS A 426 -21.49 -7.41 -9.77
N ALA A 427 -21.91 -7.94 -10.92
CA ALA A 427 -22.13 -9.37 -11.10
C ALA A 427 -20.95 -9.96 -11.88
N GLU A 428 -20.17 -10.83 -11.25
CA GLU A 428 -19.00 -11.48 -11.86
C GLU A 428 -19.47 -12.68 -12.70
N LEU A 429 -19.01 -12.77 -13.95
CA LEU A 429 -19.34 -13.89 -14.84
C LEU A 429 -18.15 -14.85 -14.97
N ILE A 430 -16.99 -14.31 -15.35
CA ILE A 430 -15.72 -15.04 -15.46
C ILE A 430 -14.65 -14.25 -14.72
N ASP A 431 -13.97 -14.91 -13.78
CA ASP A 431 -12.82 -14.37 -13.05
C ASP A 431 -11.58 -15.23 -13.36
N ILE A 432 -10.48 -14.61 -13.76
CA ILE A 432 -9.23 -15.29 -14.11
C ILE A 432 -8.10 -14.68 -13.28
N GLY A 433 -7.57 -15.47 -12.34
CA GLY A 433 -6.35 -15.12 -11.60
C GLY A 433 -5.09 -15.64 -12.31
N LEU A 434 -4.00 -14.88 -12.29
CA LEU A 434 -2.68 -15.32 -12.78
C LEU A 434 -1.60 -14.92 -11.77
N PRO A 435 -1.05 -15.85 -10.96
CA PRO A 435 0.01 -15.55 -9.98
C PRO A 435 1.24 -14.90 -10.64
N ARG A 436 1.93 -14.00 -9.94
CA ARG A 436 3.13 -13.37 -10.48
C ARG A 436 4.33 -14.33 -10.46
N TYR A 437 5.31 -14.09 -11.33
CA TYR A 437 6.49 -14.95 -11.55
C TYR A 437 7.22 -15.39 -10.27
N ASP A 438 7.31 -14.50 -9.28
CA ASP A 438 8.18 -14.66 -8.13
C ASP A 438 7.42 -14.86 -6.82
N THR A 439 6.11 -15.15 -6.90
CA THR A 439 5.27 -15.37 -5.72
C THR A 439 5.26 -16.83 -5.28
N ILE A 440 5.12 -17.04 -3.97
CA ILE A 440 4.99 -18.37 -3.37
C ILE A 440 3.77 -19.10 -3.94
N GLU A 441 2.69 -18.36 -4.18
CA GLU A 441 1.45 -18.89 -4.74
C GLU A 441 1.66 -19.49 -6.14
N ALA A 442 2.53 -18.90 -6.97
CA ALA A 442 2.84 -19.46 -8.30
C ALA A 442 3.57 -20.80 -8.20
N LEU A 443 4.61 -20.87 -7.35
CA LEU A 443 5.41 -22.07 -7.10
C LEU A 443 4.57 -23.21 -6.53
N GLU A 444 3.79 -22.91 -5.49
CA GLU A 444 2.91 -23.85 -4.81
C GLU A 444 1.91 -24.45 -5.80
N GLN A 445 1.17 -23.61 -6.51
CA GLN A 445 0.15 -24.09 -7.45
C GLN A 445 0.77 -24.89 -8.59
N TRP A 446 1.93 -24.46 -9.11
CA TRP A 446 2.63 -25.21 -10.15
C TRP A 446 3.03 -26.60 -9.67
N ARG A 447 3.69 -26.71 -8.52
CA ARG A 447 4.17 -27.98 -7.97
C ARG A 447 3.02 -28.91 -7.59
N HIS A 448 1.93 -28.37 -7.05
CA HIS A 448 0.78 -29.18 -6.63
C HIS A 448 -0.09 -29.62 -7.80
N LEU A 449 -0.20 -28.82 -8.87
CA LEU A 449 -1.22 -29.04 -9.91
C LEU A 449 -0.68 -29.57 -11.23
N ARG A 450 0.60 -29.38 -11.57
CA ARG A 450 1.13 -29.73 -12.90
C ARG A 450 0.84 -31.18 -13.33
N GLU A 451 0.77 -32.11 -12.38
CA GLU A 451 0.49 -33.53 -12.59
C GLU A 451 -0.91 -33.95 -12.11
N ASN A 452 -1.68 -33.04 -11.51
CA ASN A 452 -2.92 -33.34 -10.76
C ASN A 452 -4.17 -32.62 -11.29
N ILE A 453 -4.11 -31.99 -12.46
CA ILE A 453 -5.30 -31.45 -13.14
C ILE A 453 -6.06 -32.58 -13.82
N GLN A 454 -7.34 -32.68 -13.52
CA GLN A 454 -8.30 -33.59 -14.12
C GLN A 454 -9.11 -32.86 -15.20
N ILE A 455 -9.50 -33.59 -16.26
CA ILE A 455 -10.38 -33.08 -17.30
C ILE A 455 -11.74 -33.75 -17.14
N ALA A 456 -12.78 -32.95 -16.91
CA ALA A 456 -14.16 -33.44 -16.80
C ALA A 456 -14.68 -33.98 -18.16
N PRO A 457 -15.77 -34.75 -18.17
CA PRO A 457 -16.38 -35.23 -19.42
C PRO A 457 -16.82 -34.12 -20.38
N ASP A 458 -17.17 -32.95 -19.85
CA ASP A 458 -17.50 -31.73 -20.61
C ASP A 458 -16.26 -30.86 -20.91
N LEU A 459 -15.06 -31.43 -20.76
CA LEU A 459 -13.76 -30.85 -21.07
C LEU A 459 -13.28 -29.73 -20.15
N VAL A 460 -14.01 -29.41 -19.07
CA VAL A 460 -13.57 -28.41 -18.09
C VAL A 460 -12.40 -28.96 -17.27
N PRO A 461 -11.23 -28.28 -17.22
CA PRO A 461 -10.12 -28.67 -16.37
C PRO A 461 -10.35 -28.24 -14.91
N TYR A 462 -10.10 -29.12 -13.95
CA TYR A 462 -10.20 -28.84 -12.51
C TYR A 462 -9.16 -29.63 -11.69
N PRO A 463 -8.68 -29.11 -10.55
CA PRO A 463 -7.77 -29.84 -9.64
C PRO A 463 -8.36 -31.11 -9.05
N GLY A 464 -7.51 -32.11 -8.75
CA GLY A 464 -7.89 -33.30 -7.99
C GLY A 464 -8.23 -33.04 -6.50
N PRO A 465 -8.74 -34.06 -5.78
CA PRO A 465 -9.27 -33.89 -4.42
C PRO A 465 -8.20 -33.50 -3.38
N LEU A 466 -6.95 -33.96 -3.52
CA LEU A 466 -5.88 -33.64 -2.56
C LEU A 466 -5.58 -32.14 -2.50
N TYR A 467 -5.62 -31.45 -3.64
CA TYR A 467 -5.44 -29.99 -3.71
C TYR A 467 -6.47 -29.25 -2.84
N TYR A 468 -7.76 -29.61 -2.95
CA TYR A 468 -8.81 -28.96 -2.17
C TYR A 468 -8.79 -29.36 -0.70
N ILE A 469 -8.42 -30.61 -0.38
CA ILE A 469 -8.26 -31.03 1.01
C ILE A 469 -7.19 -30.16 1.69
N ALA A 470 -6.03 -29.99 1.05
CA ALA A 470 -4.96 -29.11 1.51
C ALA A 470 -5.43 -27.65 1.68
N GLU A 471 -6.07 -27.08 0.64
CA GLU A 471 -6.55 -25.69 0.65
C GLU A 471 -7.53 -25.42 1.80
N TYR A 472 -8.49 -26.33 2.01
CA TYR A 472 -9.49 -26.20 3.08
C TYR A 472 -8.90 -26.49 4.46
N LEU A 473 -7.97 -27.44 4.60
CA LEU A 473 -7.25 -27.66 5.86
C LEU A 473 -6.49 -26.39 6.26
N MET A 474 -5.74 -25.78 5.34
CA MET A 474 -5.04 -24.51 5.58
C MET A 474 -6.00 -23.39 5.99
N MET A 475 -7.12 -23.20 5.26
CA MET A 475 -8.13 -22.18 5.59
C MET A 475 -8.77 -22.39 6.96
N VAL A 476 -9.03 -23.64 7.37
CA VAL A 476 -9.64 -23.95 8.67
C VAL A 476 -8.60 -23.83 9.78
N ARG A 477 -7.35 -24.22 9.55
CA ARG A 477 -6.26 -24.03 10.53
C ARG A 477 -5.96 -22.57 10.79
N GLU A 478 -6.00 -21.72 9.77
CA GLU A 478 -5.91 -20.26 9.93
C GLU A 478 -6.97 -19.70 10.90
N VAL A 479 -8.18 -20.27 10.88
CA VAL A 479 -9.26 -19.93 11.83
C VAL A 479 -8.87 -20.33 13.25
N PHE A 480 -8.40 -21.57 13.44
CA PHE A 480 -7.95 -22.06 14.76
C PHE A 480 -6.70 -21.34 15.28
N ALA A 481 -5.86 -20.80 14.39
CA ALA A 481 -4.74 -19.96 14.74
C ALA A 481 -5.17 -18.53 15.15
N GLY A 482 -6.42 -18.14 14.91
CA GLY A 482 -6.95 -16.81 15.26
C GLY A 482 -6.64 -15.70 14.25
N HIS A 483 -6.21 -16.06 13.03
CA HIS A 483 -5.76 -15.11 12.01
C HIS A 483 -6.72 -14.99 10.81
N SER A 484 -7.78 -15.81 10.73
CA SER A 484 -8.64 -15.81 9.54
C SER A 484 -9.65 -14.67 9.53
N HIS A 485 -9.63 -13.88 8.45
CA HIS A 485 -10.60 -12.81 8.17
C HIS A 485 -12.00 -13.34 7.78
N SER A 486 -12.14 -14.65 7.60
CA SER A 486 -13.38 -15.29 7.13
C SER A 486 -13.96 -16.28 8.15
N LEU A 487 -13.85 -16.00 9.45
CA LEU A 487 -14.41 -16.82 10.53
C LEU A 487 -15.88 -17.21 10.26
N ARG A 488 -16.71 -16.27 9.77
CA ARG A 488 -18.11 -16.54 9.41
C ARG A 488 -18.32 -17.62 8.34
N LYS A 489 -17.33 -17.85 7.48
CA LYS A 489 -17.37 -18.88 6.42
C LYS A 489 -16.84 -20.23 6.92
N ALA A 490 -16.24 -20.30 8.11
CA ALA A 490 -15.61 -21.52 8.63
C ALA A 490 -16.59 -22.71 8.74
N PRO A 491 -17.83 -22.57 9.25
CA PRO A 491 -18.77 -23.70 9.31
C PRO A 491 -19.00 -24.36 7.94
N VAL A 492 -19.26 -23.54 6.92
CA VAL A 492 -19.49 -24.01 5.54
C VAL A 492 -18.22 -24.63 4.95
N ARG A 493 -17.04 -24.09 5.27
CA ARG A 493 -15.76 -24.66 4.83
C ARG A 493 -15.49 -26.03 5.46
N ILE A 494 -15.79 -26.19 6.74
CA ILE A 494 -15.64 -27.45 7.47
C ILE A 494 -16.62 -28.50 6.92
N GLU A 495 -17.88 -28.11 6.66
CA GLU A 495 -18.87 -29.01 6.04
C GLU A 495 -18.40 -29.47 4.64
N ARG A 496 -17.92 -28.55 3.80
CA ARG A 496 -17.35 -28.89 2.49
C ARG A 496 -16.16 -29.83 2.60
N LEU A 497 -15.23 -29.57 3.51
CA LEU A 497 -14.08 -30.43 3.75
C LEU A 497 -14.50 -31.83 4.21
N TYR A 498 -15.47 -31.91 5.13
CA TYR A 498 -16.02 -33.18 5.59
C TYR A 498 -16.63 -33.99 4.43
N ASN A 499 -17.37 -33.33 3.54
CA ASN A 499 -17.95 -33.98 2.36
C ASN A 499 -16.87 -34.44 1.36
N MET A 500 -15.86 -33.62 1.10
CA MET A 500 -14.73 -33.97 0.23
C MET A 500 -13.94 -35.16 0.76
N LEU A 501 -13.65 -35.16 2.06
CA LEU A 501 -12.95 -36.27 2.71
C LEU A 501 -13.75 -37.57 2.66
N ASN A 502 -15.06 -37.53 2.42
CA ASN A 502 -15.92 -38.71 2.25
C ASN A 502 -16.08 -39.17 0.79
N LEU A 503 -15.51 -38.47 -0.19
CA LEU A 503 -15.65 -38.85 -1.60
C LEU A 503 -15.05 -40.23 -1.88
N PRO A 504 -15.65 -41.02 -2.81
CA PRO A 504 -15.10 -42.30 -3.22
C PRO A 504 -13.65 -42.18 -3.73
N GLY A 505 -12.79 -43.12 -3.35
CA GLY A 505 -11.38 -43.15 -3.78
C GLY A 505 -10.42 -42.25 -2.98
N VAL A 506 -10.91 -41.27 -2.22
CA VAL A 506 -10.07 -40.38 -1.39
C VAL A 506 -9.28 -41.16 -0.33
N ASP A 507 -9.85 -42.23 0.23
CA ASP A 507 -9.16 -43.09 1.20
C ASP A 507 -7.86 -43.66 0.65
N ALA A 508 -7.93 -44.23 -0.55
CA ALA A 508 -6.79 -44.85 -1.20
C ALA A 508 -5.74 -43.80 -1.58
N LEU A 509 -6.17 -42.62 -2.02
CA LEU A 509 -5.28 -41.50 -2.31
C LEU A 509 -4.55 -41.02 -1.04
N VAL A 510 -5.27 -40.79 0.05
CA VAL A 510 -4.67 -40.36 1.33
C VAL A 510 -3.73 -41.44 1.88
N ALA A 511 -4.11 -42.71 1.83
CA ALA A 511 -3.26 -43.80 2.27
C ALA A 511 -1.97 -43.92 1.45
N ALA A 512 -2.07 -43.77 0.12
CA ALA A 512 -0.92 -43.87 -0.78
C ALA A 512 0.05 -42.68 -0.68
N HIS A 513 -0.47 -41.45 -0.61
CA HIS A 513 0.35 -40.24 -0.66
C HIS A 513 0.79 -39.72 0.71
N HIS A 514 -0.03 -39.90 1.75
CA HIS A 514 0.25 -39.37 3.10
C HIS A 514 0.44 -40.50 4.11
N GLY A 515 -0.44 -41.52 4.09
CA GLY A 515 -0.40 -42.63 5.04
C GLY A 515 0.92 -43.39 5.06
N ALA A 516 1.49 -43.71 3.89
CA ALA A 516 2.78 -44.39 3.78
C ALA A 516 3.94 -43.57 4.38
N VAL A 517 3.92 -42.25 4.19
CA VAL A 517 4.94 -41.33 4.74
C VAL A 517 4.82 -41.27 6.26
N VAL A 518 3.59 -41.13 6.79
CA VAL A 518 3.34 -41.10 8.24
C VAL A 518 3.72 -42.43 8.87
N GLN A 519 3.36 -43.57 8.28
CA GLN A 519 3.74 -44.88 8.80
C GLN A 519 5.26 -45.07 8.88
N ALA A 520 6.00 -44.54 7.91
CA ALA A 520 7.46 -44.68 7.84
C ALA A 520 8.24 -43.76 8.81
N ARG A 521 7.61 -42.71 9.34
CA ARG A 521 8.29 -41.70 10.18
C ARG A 521 7.68 -41.51 11.57
N LEU A 522 6.37 -41.68 11.69
CA LEU A 522 5.60 -41.56 12.94
C LEU A 522 4.72 -42.81 13.16
N PRO A 523 5.31 -44.03 13.23
CA PRO A 523 4.56 -45.28 13.29
C PRO A 523 3.63 -45.39 14.51
N LEU A 524 4.02 -44.85 15.67
CA LEU A 524 3.18 -44.91 16.88
C LEU A 524 1.93 -44.04 16.71
N SER A 525 2.10 -42.83 16.20
CA SER A 525 1.00 -41.91 15.93
C SER A 525 0.10 -42.43 14.81
N TYR A 526 0.68 -43.02 13.76
CA TYR A 526 -0.06 -43.67 12.68
C TYR A 526 -1.05 -44.72 13.21
N ASP A 527 -0.58 -45.63 14.07
CA ASP A 527 -1.41 -46.67 14.67
C ASP A 527 -2.55 -46.10 15.52
N GLN A 528 -2.33 -44.97 16.20
CA GLN A 528 -3.39 -44.30 16.97
C GLN A 528 -4.38 -43.56 16.08
N VAL A 529 -3.92 -42.92 15.00
CA VAL A 529 -4.79 -42.26 14.03
C VAL A 529 -5.72 -43.27 13.36
N LEU A 530 -5.23 -44.48 13.03
CA LEU A 530 -6.08 -45.55 12.48
C LEU A 530 -7.22 -46.01 13.42
N ARG A 531 -7.11 -45.73 14.72
CA ARG A 531 -8.16 -46.04 15.72
C ARG A 531 -9.21 -44.93 15.86
N VAL A 532 -8.98 -43.75 15.27
CA VAL A 532 -9.98 -42.67 15.23
C VAL A 532 -11.20 -43.16 14.45
N GLN A 533 -12.37 -43.15 15.10
CA GLN A 533 -13.60 -43.73 14.55
C GLN A 533 -14.12 -42.96 13.34
N ASP A 534 -14.09 -41.62 13.41
CA ASP A 534 -14.52 -40.77 12.30
C ASP A 534 -13.49 -40.81 11.15
N ILE A 535 -13.92 -41.37 10.02
CA ILE A 535 -13.07 -41.62 8.85
C ILE A 535 -12.54 -40.29 8.24
N PRO A 536 -13.36 -39.24 8.03
CA PRO A 536 -12.86 -37.94 7.60
C PRO A 536 -11.78 -37.35 8.51
N SER A 537 -12.00 -37.39 9.83
CA SER A 537 -11.02 -36.91 10.82
C SER A 537 -9.71 -37.70 10.73
N ARG A 538 -9.78 -39.03 10.59
CA ARG A 538 -8.59 -39.87 10.36
C ARG A 538 -7.82 -39.42 9.12
N ARG A 539 -8.51 -39.20 7.99
CA ARG A 539 -7.88 -38.77 6.73
C ARG A 539 -7.23 -37.40 6.86
N ALA A 540 -7.92 -36.43 7.48
CA ALA A 540 -7.39 -35.11 7.75
C ALA A 540 -6.13 -35.14 8.65
N LEU A 541 -6.13 -35.97 9.69
CA LEU A 541 -4.97 -36.17 10.56
C LEU A 541 -3.79 -36.77 9.79
N LEU A 542 -4.01 -37.79 8.94
CA LEU A 542 -2.93 -38.37 8.13
C LEU A 542 -2.31 -37.35 7.17
N VAL A 543 -3.12 -36.53 6.51
CA VAL A 543 -2.63 -35.44 5.65
C VAL A 543 -1.79 -34.46 6.49
N THR A 544 -2.33 -33.99 7.61
CA THR A 544 -1.64 -32.99 8.45
C THR A 544 -0.35 -33.53 9.08
N LEU A 545 -0.30 -34.80 9.47
CA LEU A 545 0.92 -35.42 10.00
C LEU A 545 1.99 -35.59 8.92
N ALA A 546 1.61 -35.88 7.67
CA ALA A 546 2.55 -35.87 6.56
C ALA A 546 3.14 -34.47 6.33
N ASP A 547 2.34 -33.42 6.54
CA ASP A 547 2.81 -32.04 6.44
C ASP A 547 3.77 -31.68 7.58
N PHE A 548 3.47 -32.10 8.82
CA PHE A 548 4.39 -31.90 9.97
C PHE A 548 5.75 -32.56 9.77
N ILE A 549 5.78 -33.74 9.13
CA ILE A 549 7.03 -34.42 8.81
C ILE A 549 7.94 -33.53 7.97
N LYS A 550 7.38 -32.84 6.96
CA LYS A 550 8.13 -31.89 6.12
C LYS A 550 8.41 -30.58 6.86
N ALA A 551 7.37 -29.96 7.44
CA ALA A 551 7.41 -28.63 8.05
C ALA A 551 8.42 -28.51 9.20
N TYR A 552 8.63 -29.60 9.95
CA TYR A 552 9.54 -29.64 11.09
C TYR A 552 10.79 -30.49 10.83
N GLY A 553 11.02 -30.92 9.58
CA GLY A 553 12.19 -31.69 9.18
C GLY A 553 12.33 -33.04 9.91
N LEU A 554 11.21 -33.69 10.24
CA LEU A 554 11.21 -34.97 10.96
C LEU A 554 11.79 -36.11 10.12
N ASP A 555 11.73 -35.98 8.79
CA ASP A 555 12.37 -36.90 7.85
C ASP A 555 13.91 -36.78 7.82
N LYS A 556 14.45 -35.64 8.23
CA LYS A 556 15.89 -35.37 8.34
C LYS A 556 16.48 -35.83 9.68
N ASP A 557 15.69 -35.77 10.75
CA ASP A 557 16.13 -35.95 12.14
C ASP A 557 15.61 -37.27 12.75
N ILE A 558 15.98 -38.39 12.11
CA ILE A 558 15.49 -39.76 12.38
C ILE A 558 16.34 -40.54 13.40
N GLY A 559 17.22 -39.87 14.16
CA GLY A 559 18.12 -40.52 15.10
C GLY A 559 19.19 -41.40 14.44
N PHE A 560 19.99 -42.09 15.25
CA PHE A 560 21.10 -42.91 14.77
C PHE A 560 21.41 -44.06 15.73
N ASN A 561 22.11 -45.08 15.22
CA ASN A 561 22.64 -46.16 16.04
C ASN A 561 24.05 -45.78 16.49
N GLY A 562 24.17 -45.23 17.70
CA GLY A 562 25.46 -44.86 18.28
C GLY A 562 26.22 -46.06 18.85
N ALA A 563 27.49 -45.84 19.21
CA ALA A 563 28.35 -46.87 19.79
C ALA A 563 27.82 -47.45 21.13
N GLN A 564 26.92 -46.73 21.81
CA GLN A 564 26.31 -47.13 23.10
C GLN A 564 24.84 -47.60 22.97
N GLY A 565 24.29 -47.66 21.75
CA GLY A 565 22.89 -48.04 21.49
C GLY A 565 22.14 -47.05 20.59
N PRO A 566 20.86 -47.33 20.28
CA PRO A 566 20.03 -46.42 19.49
C PRO A 566 19.77 -45.12 20.26
N VAL A 567 20.04 -43.99 19.61
CA VAL A 567 19.76 -42.65 20.14
C VAL A 567 18.55 -42.09 19.38
N MET A 568 17.54 -41.65 20.13
CA MET A 568 16.33 -41.05 19.55
C MET A 568 16.68 -39.71 18.90
N GLY A 569 16.22 -39.51 17.67
CA GLY A 569 16.20 -38.20 17.02
C GLY A 569 14.89 -37.47 17.26
N PHE A 570 14.75 -36.31 16.64
CA PHE A 570 13.56 -35.48 16.82
C PHE A 570 12.27 -36.17 16.33
N ALA A 571 12.32 -36.93 15.23
CA ALA A 571 11.15 -37.68 14.72
C ALA A 571 10.61 -38.67 15.77
N GLN A 572 11.48 -39.46 16.39
CA GLN A 572 11.06 -40.45 17.40
C GLN A 572 10.52 -39.79 18.66
N ALA A 573 11.15 -38.70 19.13
CA ALA A 573 10.63 -37.95 20.27
C ALA A 573 9.27 -37.33 19.97
N PHE A 574 9.10 -36.75 18.78
CA PHE A 574 7.81 -36.22 18.32
C PHE A 574 6.73 -37.30 18.29
N ASP A 575 7.03 -38.47 17.73
CA ASP A 575 6.09 -39.60 17.68
C ASP A 575 5.71 -40.12 19.07
N ALA A 576 6.70 -40.28 19.96
CA ALA A 576 6.50 -40.78 21.32
C ALA A 576 5.64 -39.84 22.17
N VAL A 577 5.80 -38.53 22.00
CA VAL A 577 5.04 -37.50 22.73
C VAL A 577 3.63 -37.35 22.13
N LEU A 578 3.49 -37.42 20.80
CA LEU A 578 2.21 -37.21 20.11
C LEU A 578 1.27 -38.42 20.21
N ALA A 579 1.78 -39.63 19.98
CA ALA A 579 0.96 -40.86 19.92
C ALA A 579 -0.03 -41.01 21.10
N PRO A 580 0.35 -40.83 22.39
CA PRO A 580 -0.59 -40.98 23.49
C PRO A 580 -1.66 -39.88 23.55
N LEU A 581 -1.50 -38.76 22.85
CA LEU A 581 -2.45 -37.65 22.80
C LEU A 581 -3.52 -37.83 21.72
N VAL A 582 -3.22 -38.59 20.65
CA VAL A 582 -4.16 -38.81 19.53
C VAL A 582 -5.50 -39.41 19.97
N PRO A 583 -5.57 -40.42 20.87
CA PRO A 583 -6.86 -40.96 21.33
C PRO A 583 -7.70 -39.96 22.12
N ALA A 584 -7.06 -38.94 22.70
CA ALA A 584 -7.67 -37.94 23.56
C ALA A 584 -7.90 -36.60 22.83
N LEU A 585 -8.30 -36.65 21.54
CA LEU A 585 -8.59 -35.46 20.73
C LEU A 585 -9.31 -34.40 21.60
N PRO A 586 -8.72 -33.21 21.79
CA PRO A 586 -9.12 -32.25 22.81
C PRO A 586 -10.58 -31.87 22.65
N GLN A 587 -11.38 -32.24 23.66
CA GLN A 587 -12.77 -31.82 23.74
C GLN A 587 -12.88 -30.34 24.12
N GLU A 588 -11.81 -29.75 24.70
CA GLU A 588 -11.76 -28.37 25.21
C GLU A 588 -10.34 -27.80 25.04
N ALA A 589 -9.95 -27.43 23.81
CA ALA A 589 -8.75 -26.63 23.59
C ALA A 589 -9.07 -25.13 23.84
N PRO A 590 -8.10 -24.32 24.29
CA PRO A 590 -8.25 -22.88 24.39
C PRO A 590 -8.29 -22.32 22.97
N TYR A 591 -9.51 -22.10 22.47
CA TYR A 591 -9.69 -21.55 21.15
C TYR A 591 -9.64 -20.02 21.16
N PRO A 592 -9.16 -19.38 20.08
CA PRO A 592 -9.27 -17.93 19.92
C PRO A 592 -10.73 -17.43 20.04
N PRO A 593 -10.94 -16.14 20.38
CA PRO A 593 -12.26 -15.54 20.44
C PRO A 593 -13.07 -15.79 19.16
N GLY A 594 -14.34 -16.21 19.30
CA GLY A 594 -15.25 -16.50 18.18
C GLY A 594 -15.18 -17.92 17.59
N VAL A 595 -14.11 -18.69 17.86
CA VAL A 595 -14.03 -20.10 17.44
C VAL A 595 -14.98 -20.98 18.26
N ALA A 596 -15.16 -20.67 19.56
CA ALA A 596 -16.14 -21.37 20.40
C ALA A 596 -17.58 -21.23 19.86
N ASP A 597 -17.97 -20.02 19.44
CA ASP A 597 -19.28 -19.77 18.85
C ASP A 597 -19.44 -20.49 17.51
N MET A 598 -18.39 -20.50 16.69
CA MET A 598 -18.33 -21.26 15.44
C MET A 598 -18.54 -22.77 15.70
N LEU A 599 -17.85 -23.36 16.68
CA LEU A 599 -18.05 -24.75 17.07
C LEU A 599 -19.47 -24.99 17.59
N ASN A 600 -20.05 -24.03 18.31
CA ASN A 600 -21.45 -24.12 18.76
C ASN A 600 -22.44 -24.20 17.60
N THR A 601 -22.19 -23.48 16.49
CA THR A 601 -23.03 -23.61 15.28
C THR A 601 -22.97 -25.00 14.64
N LEU A 602 -21.86 -25.72 14.82
CA LEU A 602 -21.66 -27.09 14.33
C LEU A 602 -22.21 -28.16 15.28
N ASN A 603 -22.71 -27.82 16.47
CA ASN A 603 -23.23 -28.81 17.44
C ASN A 603 -24.36 -29.68 16.88
N GLN A 604 -25.09 -29.20 15.88
CA GLN A 604 -26.14 -29.96 15.20
C GLN A 604 -25.61 -30.92 14.11
N GLN A 605 -24.31 -30.87 13.81
CA GLN A 605 -23.63 -31.64 12.77
C GLN A 605 -22.43 -32.42 13.37
N PRO A 606 -22.66 -33.61 13.96
CA PRO A 606 -21.64 -34.29 14.78
C PRO A 606 -20.36 -34.67 14.01
N GLY A 607 -20.47 -35.02 12.72
CA GLY A 607 -19.33 -35.32 11.85
C GLY A 607 -18.43 -34.09 11.60
N PRO A 608 -18.96 -33.02 10.99
CA PRO A 608 -18.24 -31.75 10.84
C PRO A 608 -17.66 -31.20 12.14
N LEU A 609 -18.37 -31.31 13.27
CA LEU A 609 -17.84 -30.94 14.58
C LEU A 609 -16.64 -31.79 15.00
N CYS A 610 -16.68 -33.11 14.77
CA CYS A 610 -15.56 -34.01 15.07
C CYS A 610 -14.31 -33.65 14.24
N LEU A 611 -14.50 -33.40 12.94
CA LEU A 611 -13.43 -32.94 12.05
C LEU A 611 -12.83 -31.60 12.51
N ALA A 612 -13.68 -30.63 12.87
CA ALA A 612 -13.23 -29.34 13.37
C ALA A 612 -12.31 -29.48 14.60
N ARG A 613 -12.69 -30.34 15.55
CA ARG A 613 -11.87 -30.64 16.75
C ARG A 613 -10.54 -31.32 16.40
N ALA A 614 -10.54 -32.24 15.43
CA ALA A 614 -9.30 -32.87 14.96
C ALA A 614 -8.34 -31.85 14.32
N ILE A 615 -8.87 -30.89 13.56
CA ILE A 615 -8.06 -29.81 12.97
C ILE A 615 -7.55 -28.85 14.05
N GLY A 616 -8.39 -28.49 15.02
CA GLY A 616 -7.98 -27.67 16.16
C GLY A 616 -6.88 -28.32 17.01
N PHE A 617 -6.94 -29.65 17.20
CA PHE A 617 -5.86 -30.41 17.83
C PHE A 617 -4.56 -30.34 17.05
N ALA A 618 -4.62 -30.57 15.73
CA ALA A 618 -3.44 -30.48 14.90
C ALA A 618 -2.81 -29.08 14.97
N GLU A 619 -3.62 -28.02 14.97
CA GLU A 619 -3.13 -26.66 15.15
C GLU A 619 -2.43 -26.45 16.51
N GLN A 620 -2.95 -27.06 17.59
CA GLN A 620 -2.28 -27.03 18.89
C GLN A 620 -0.92 -27.77 18.87
N VAL A 621 -0.84 -28.91 18.19
CA VAL A 621 0.43 -29.64 18.00
C VAL A 621 1.43 -28.80 17.20
N SER A 622 0.96 -28.11 16.17
CA SER A 622 1.77 -27.16 15.38
C SER A 622 2.35 -26.06 16.27
N GLN A 623 1.53 -25.45 17.14
CA GLN A 623 2.00 -24.42 18.08
C GLN A 623 3.06 -24.93 19.07
N TRP A 624 2.93 -26.16 19.58
CA TRP A 624 3.96 -26.75 20.44
C TRP A 624 5.25 -27.03 19.67
N ALA A 625 5.16 -27.51 18.42
CA ALA A 625 6.32 -27.71 17.55
C ALA A 625 7.04 -26.39 17.25
N GLU A 626 6.31 -25.33 16.92
CA GLU A 626 6.83 -23.98 16.70
C GLU A 626 7.55 -23.43 17.95
N ALA A 627 7.00 -23.66 19.14
CA ALA A 627 7.63 -23.26 20.40
C ALA A 627 8.94 -24.03 20.63
N HIS A 628 8.91 -25.35 20.43
CA HIS A 628 10.08 -26.21 20.58
C HIS A 628 11.22 -25.85 19.63
N LEU A 629 10.93 -25.43 18.39
CA LEU A 629 11.96 -24.97 17.45
C LEU A 629 12.73 -23.75 17.97
N LYS A 630 12.09 -22.87 18.75
CA LYS A 630 12.78 -21.73 19.39
C LYS A 630 13.70 -22.19 20.50
N GLU A 631 13.27 -23.16 21.31
CA GLU A 631 14.10 -23.77 22.36
C GLU A 631 15.31 -24.49 21.75
N ARG A 632 15.09 -25.25 20.68
CA ARG A 632 16.15 -25.89 19.90
C ARG A 632 17.13 -24.87 19.33
N ALA A 633 16.64 -23.76 18.79
CA ALA A 633 17.51 -22.69 18.29
C ALA A 633 18.35 -22.03 19.38
N ALA A 634 17.77 -21.81 20.57
CA ALA A 634 18.52 -21.30 21.71
C ALA A 634 19.63 -22.27 22.14
N PHE A 635 19.37 -23.59 22.12
CA PHE A 635 20.37 -24.61 22.39
C PHE A 635 21.51 -24.58 21.36
N VAL A 636 21.19 -24.57 20.06
CA VAL A 636 22.18 -24.54 18.97
C VAL A 636 23.04 -23.28 19.04
N LEU A 637 22.43 -22.10 19.18
CA LEU A 637 23.14 -20.83 19.28
C LEU A 637 23.93 -20.71 20.60
N GLY A 638 23.49 -21.36 21.68
CA GLY A 638 24.26 -21.47 22.94
C GLY A 638 25.57 -22.25 22.78
N ARG A 639 25.66 -23.13 21.78
CA ARG A 639 26.84 -23.95 21.44
C ARG A 639 27.69 -23.37 20.30
N ASN A 640 27.50 -22.09 19.95
CA ASN A 640 28.12 -21.43 18.79
C ASN A 640 29.66 -21.50 18.78
N ALA A 641 30.32 -21.50 19.94
CA ALA A 641 31.79 -21.65 20.01
C ALA A 641 32.26 -23.01 19.45
N GLU A 642 31.50 -24.07 19.71
CA GLU A 642 31.80 -25.43 19.27
C GLU A 642 31.55 -25.58 17.76
N LEU A 643 30.42 -25.05 17.29
CA LEU A 643 30.04 -25.04 15.87
C LEU A 643 31.00 -24.19 15.04
N ASN A 644 31.37 -23.00 15.49
CA ASN A 644 32.31 -22.13 14.77
C ASN A 644 33.69 -22.75 14.60
N ALA A 645 34.19 -23.47 15.61
CA ALA A 645 35.46 -24.16 15.49
C ALA A 645 35.43 -25.21 14.36
N PHE A 646 34.29 -25.89 14.19
CA PHE A 646 34.13 -26.91 13.15
C PHE A 646 33.99 -26.24 11.78
N LEU A 647 33.13 -25.22 11.67
CA LEU A 647 32.91 -24.48 10.43
C LEU A 647 34.20 -23.82 9.92
N GLN A 648 34.98 -23.19 10.81
CA GLN A 648 36.27 -22.59 10.44
C GLN A 648 37.21 -23.63 9.84
N PHE A 649 37.27 -24.83 10.42
CA PHE A 649 38.12 -25.90 9.88
C PHE A 649 37.59 -26.44 8.55
N PHE A 650 36.29 -26.72 8.47
CA PHE A 650 35.65 -27.20 7.24
C PHE A 650 35.87 -26.24 6.07
N PHE A 651 35.59 -24.95 6.27
CA PHE A 651 35.78 -23.92 5.24
C PHE A 651 37.25 -23.52 5.02
N THR A 652 38.21 -23.99 5.82
CA THR A 652 39.65 -23.84 5.53
C THR A 652 40.28 -25.10 4.96
N SER A 653 39.50 -26.18 4.80
CA SER A 653 39.96 -27.43 4.17
C SER A 653 40.29 -27.22 2.69
N HIS A 654 41.26 -27.97 2.17
CA HIS A 654 41.73 -27.84 0.78
C HIS A 654 40.65 -28.13 -0.29
N LEU A 655 39.54 -28.80 0.08
CA LEU A 655 38.49 -29.20 -0.86
C LEU A 655 37.49 -28.07 -1.15
N VAL A 656 37.15 -27.25 -0.16
CA VAL A 656 36.09 -26.23 -0.23
C VAL A 656 36.56 -24.84 0.25
N SER A 657 37.88 -24.63 0.31
CA SER A 657 38.49 -23.38 0.76
C SER A 657 38.06 -22.20 -0.12
N PRO A 658 37.58 -21.08 0.47
CA PRO A 658 37.20 -19.89 -0.27
C PRO A 658 38.40 -19.06 -0.75
N THR A 659 39.63 -19.40 -0.32
CA THR A 659 40.86 -18.68 -0.69
C THR A 659 41.49 -19.15 -2.00
N GLU A 660 40.99 -20.24 -2.58
CA GLU A 660 41.46 -20.82 -3.83
C GLU A 660 40.27 -21.01 -4.78
N GLU A 661 40.42 -20.66 -6.07
CA GLU A 661 39.38 -20.98 -7.07
C GLU A 661 39.38 -22.50 -7.33
N ARG A 662 38.54 -23.22 -6.58
CA ARG A 662 38.35 -24.67 -6.70
C ARG A 662 37.11 -24.99 -7.54
N GLU A 663 37.01 -26.24 -7.99
CA GLU A 663 35.82 -26.72 -8.72
C GLU A 663 34.60 -26.82 -7.79
N LEU A 664 34.82 -27.14 -6.52
CA LEU A 664 33.81 -27.22 -5.47
C LEU A 664 33.69 -25.91 -4.69
N GLN A 665 32.45 -25.56 -4.33
CA GLN A 665 32.11 -24.39 -3.52
C GLN A 665 31.09 -24.82 -2.46
N ALA A 666 31.28 -24.39 -1.21
CA ALA A 666 30.34 -24.67 -0.12
C ALA A 666 29.77 -23.37 0.46
N ALA A 667 28.49 -23.39 0.85
CA ALA A 667 27.80 -22.23 1.41
C ALA A 667 26.86 -22.63 2.54
N ILE A 668 26.86 -21.84 3.61
CA ILE A 668 25.85 -21.92 4.67
C ILE A 668 24.51 -21.43 4.11
N ARG A 669 23.45 -22.22 4.29
CA ARG A 669 22.09 -21.97 3.81
C ARG A 669 21.04 -22.15 4.92
N GLY A 670 19.76 -22.03 4.58
CA GLY A 670 18.64 -22.18 5.51
C GLY A 670 18.67 -21.21 6.70
N SER A 671 18.15 -21.65 7.85
CA SER A 671 17.92 -20.81 9.04
C SER A 671 19.19 -20.21 9.65
N TYR A 672 20.32 -20.92 9.64
CA TYR A 672 21.58 -20.33 10.10
C TYR A 672 22.10 -19.27 9.13
N GLY A 673 21.97 -19.50 7.82
CA GLY A 673 22.30 -18.49 6.80
C GLY A 673 21.44 -17.23 6.94
N ALA A 674 20.13 -17.39 7.18
CA ALA A 674 19.22 -16.28 7.43
C ALA A 674 19.60 -15.49 8.69
N TRP A 675 19.90 -16.20 9.78
CA TRP A 675 20.36 -15.57 11.02
C TRP A 675 21.68 -14.81 10.84
N LEU A 676 22.66 -15.37 10.11
CA LEU A 676 23.92 -14.70 9.80
C LEU A 676 23.68 -13.41 9.00
N GLN A 677 22.89 -13.48 7.92
CA GLN A 677 22.56 -12.31 7.10
C GLN A 677 21.84 -11.22 7.90
N GLY A 678 20.80 -11.61 8.67
CA GLY A 678 20.04 -10.67 9.50
C GLY A 678 20.86 -10.03 10.61
N SER A 679 21.70 -10.82 11.29
CA SER A 679 22.60 -10.31 12.33
C SER A 679 23.67 -9.38 11.75
N TYR A 680 24.25 -9.74 10.61
CA TYR A 680 25.25 -8.90 9.94
C TYR A 680 24.66 -7.58 9.44
N ALA A 681 23.44 -7.61 8.90
CA ALA A 681 22.71 -6.43 8.44
C ALA A 681 22.08 -5.60 9.57
N ASN A 682 22.24 -5.99 10.84
CA ASN A 682 21.56 -5.38 12.01
C ASN A 682 20.03 -5.25 11.82
N SER A 683 19.40 -6.28 11.24
CA SER A 683 17.99 -6.27 10.90
C SER A 683 17.09 -5.98 12.11
N LEU A 684 16.06 -5.15 11.91
CA LEU A 684 15.04 -4.89 12.93
C LEU A 684 14.09 -6.07 13.12
N ARG A 685 14.09 -7.01 12.16
CA ARG A 685 13.20 -8.18 12.11
C ARG A 685 13.94 -9.48 12.40
N THR A 686 15.03 -9.44 13.16
CA THR A 686 15.80 -10.64 13.52
C THR A 686 14.94 -11.68 14.26
N ALA A 687 13.92 -11.25 15.01
CA ALA A 687 12.97 -12.14 15.68
C ALA A 687 11.96 -12.83 14.72
N ASP A 688 11.81 -12.31 13.50
CA ASP A 688 10.93 -12.88 12.47
C ASP A 688 11.62 -13.96 11.63
N LEU A 689 12.95 -14.07 11.75
CA LEU A 689 13.75 -15.06 11.04
C LEU A 689 13.46 -16.46 11.59
N ASP A 690 13.49 -17.42 10.67
CA ASP A 690 13.37 -18.84 10.95
C ASP A 690 14.39 -19.29 12.02
N PRO A 691 13.95 -19.89 13.14
CA PRO A 691 14.82 -20.32 14.22
C PRO A 691 15.88 -21.31 13.74
N THR A 692 17.13 -21.09 14.14
CA THR A 692 18.27 -21.95 13.76
C THR A 692 18.20 -23.33 14.43
N ALA A 693 17.42 -24.25 13.87
CA ALA A 693 17.28 -25.61 14.39
C ALA A 693 18.53 -26.48 14.18
N PHE A 694 19.27 -26.25 13.09
CA PHE A 694 20.55 -26.89 12.75
C PHE A 694 21.27 -26.05 11.67
N ILE A 695 22.52 -26.38 11.36
CA ILE A 695 23.28 -25.71 10.29
C ILE A 695 23.19 -26.53 9.00
N SER A 696 22.68 -25.94 7.93
CA SER A 696 22.67 -26.57 6.61
C SER A 696 23.76 -25.98 5.71
N ILE A 697 24.51 -26.84 5.03
CA ILE A 697 25.62 -26.47 4.14
C ILE A 697 25.37 -27.10 2.77
N GLY A 698 25.19 -26.26 1.75
CA GLY A 698 25.11 -26.70 0.36
C GLY A 698 26.50 -26.81 -0.27
N VAL A 699 26.74 -27.89 -1.00
CA VAL A 699 27.98 -28.14 -1.76
C VAL A 699 27.65 -28.14 -3.24
N TYR A 700 28.33 -27.27 -3.99
CA TYR A 700 28.08 -26.94 -5.38
C TYR A 700 29.33 -27.19 -6.22
N SER A 701 29.17 -27.55 -7.50
CA SER A 701 30.26 -27.74 -8.45
C SER A 701 30.17 -26.74 -9.61
N SER A 702 31.29 -26.17 -10.05
CA SER A 702 31.36 -25.44 -11.33
C SER A 702 31.28 -26.36 -12.54
N ASN A 703 31.59 -27.64 -12.38
CA ASN A 703 31.61 -28.57 -13.50
C ASN A 703 30.18 -29.07 -13.74
N PRO A 704 29.54 -28.71 -14.86
CA PRO A 704 28.17 -29.13 -15.18
C PRO A 704 28.04 -30.64 -15.41
N HIS A 705 29.17 -31.35 -15.56
CA HIS A 705 29.25 -32.79 -15.76
C HIS A 705 29.70 -33.54 -14.50
N ALA A 706 29.89 -32.87 -13.36
CA ALA A 706 30.24 -33.54 -12.12
C ALA A 706 29.08 -34.45 -11.65
N ALA A 707 29.37 -35.72 -11.45
CA ALA A 707 28.40 -36.68 -10.94
C ALA A 707 28.20 -36.47 -9.42
N PRO A 708 26.96 -36.25 -8.92
CA PRO A 708 26.71 -36.05 -7.50
C PRO A 708 27.31 -37.13 -6.57
N PRO A 709 27.29 -38.44 -6.91
CA PRO A 709 27.96 -39.47 -6.11
C PRO A 709 29.45 -39.24 -5.88
N VAL A 710 30.16 -38.72 -6.89
CA VAL A 710 31.60 -38.44 -6.78
C VAL A 710 31.85 -37.25 -5.86
N LEU A 711 31.00 -36.22 -5.95
CA LEU A 711 31.10 -35.06 -5.06
C LEU A 711 30.79 -35.44 -3.61
N PHE A 712 29.85 -36.37 -3.42
CA PHE A 712 29.50 -36.91 -2.12
C PHE A 712 30.66 -37.70 -1.50
N GLU A 713 31.33 -38.59 -2.24
CA GLU A 713 32.52 -39.30 -1.75
C GLU A 713 33.63 -38.35 -1.31
N LEU A 714 33.92 -37.29 -2.08
CA LEU A 714 34.92 -36.28 -1.70
C LEU A 714 34.52 -35.53 -0.43
N LEU A 715 33.24 -35.19 -0.31
CA LEU A 715 32.69 -34.53 0.87
C LEU A 715 32.74 -35.43 2.11
N GLN A 716 32.51 -36.74 1.95
CA GLN A 716 32.60 -37.74 3.01
C GLN A 716 34.00 -37.77 3.63
N ASP A 717 35.04 -37.74 2.81
CA ASP A 717 36.43 -37.71 3.29
C ASP A 717 36.75 -36.39 4.01
N ALA A 718 36.33 -35.26 3.43
CA ALA A 718 36.57 -33.95 4.04
C ALA A 718 35.88 -33.81 5.41
N VAL A 719 34.64 -34.26 5.54
CA VAL A 719 33.92 -34.26 6.83
C VAL A 719 34.60 -35.21 7.82
N GLN A 720 35.09 -36.37 7.37
CA GLN A 720 35.80 -37.33 8.24
C GLN A 720 37.09 -36.74 8.81
N ASP A 721 37.87 -36.05 7.98
CA ASP A 721 39.11 -35.38 8.38
C ASP A 721 38.85 -34.29 9.43
N CYS A 722 37.73 -33.56 9.30
CA CYS A 722 37.30 -32.56 10.28
C CYS A 722 37.01 -33.20 11.66
N LEU A 723 36.34 -34.36 11.66
CA LEU A 723 35.94 -35.06 12.89
C LEU A 723 37.13 -35.71 13.62
N GLN A 724 38.23 -36.05 12.92
CA GLN A 724 39.40 -36.72 13.50
C GLN A 724 40.43 -35.77 14.14
N GLN A 725 40.26 -34.44 14.01
CA GLN A 725 41.18 -33.46 14.59
C GLN A 725 41.18 -33.49 16.13
N ALA A 726 42.37 -33.45 16.74
CA ALA A 726 42.58 -33.60 18.20
C ALA A 726 41.86 -32.55 19.09
N ARG A 727 41.31 -31.49 18.52
CA ARG A 727 40.50 -30.47 19.22
C ARG A 727 39.01 -30.81 19.32
N PHE A 728 38.52 -31.79 18.57
CA PHE A 728 37.14 -32.25 18.57
C PHE A 728 37.02 -33.62 19.25
N VAL A 729 36.82 -33.62 20.57
CA VAL A 729 36.53 -34.86 21.30
C VAL A 729 35.06 -35.24 21.06
N GLY A 730 34.81 -36.06 20.04
CA GLY A 730 33.62 -36.89 19.82
C GLY A 730 32.26 -36.30 20.20
N ARG A 731 31.92 -35.07 19.78
CA ARG A 731 30.61 -34.43 20.05
C ARG A 731 29.54 -34.70 19.01
N PHE A 732 29.95 -35.14 17.83
CA PHE A 732 29.06 -35.44 16.72
C PHE A 732 29.14 -36.90 16.33
N GLU A 733 27.98 -37.45 15.97
CA GLU A 733 27.84 -38.76 15.37
C GLU A 733 27.41 -38.59 13.92
N ARG A 734 28.12 -39.27 13.01
CA ARG A 734 27.94 -39.12 11.56
C ARG A 734 26.97 -40.18 11.03
N SER A 735 26.01 -39.73 10.23
CA SER A 735 25.08 -40.57 9.50
C SER A 735 25.03 -40.14 8.03
N ASP A 736 25.28 -41.08 7.14
CA ASP A 736 25.38 -40.84 5.70
C ASP A 736 24.15 -41.41 5.00
N ASP A 737 23.61 -40.65 4.05
CA ASP A 737 22.57 -41.09 3.12
C ASP A 737 23.07 -40.96 1.68
N PRO A 738 23.76 -41.99 1.14
CA PRO A 738 24.26 -41.96 -0.23
C PRO A 738 23.14 -41.89 -1.27
N GLY A 739 21.92 -42.32 -0.95
CA GLY A 739 20.79 -42.23 -1.87
C GLY A 739 20.36 -40.76 -2.07
N ALA A 740 20.29 -40.02 -0.96
CA ALA A 740 19.97 -38.59 -0.96
C ALA A 740 21.19 -37.69 -1.21
N GLN A 741 22.41 -38.23 -1.21
CA GLN A 741 23.68 -37.48 -1.30
C GLN A 741 23.84 -36.49 -0.13
N VAL A 742 23.47 -36.92 1.08
CA VAL A 742 23.44 -36.10 2.30
C VAL A 742 24.31 -36.71 3.40
N ILE A 743 25.08 -35.87 4.10
CA ILE A 743 25.80 -36.23 5.32
C ILE A 743 25.19 -35.46 6.49
N ARG A 744 24.86 -36.16 7.57
CA ARG A 744 24.27 -35.59 8.78
C ARG A 744 25.16 -35.82 9.99
N LEU A 745 25.34 -34.78 10.78
CA LEU A 745 26.04 -34.81 12.05
C LEU A 745 25.04 -34.55 13.17
N PHE A 746 24.82 -35.53 14.02
CA PHE A 746 23.94 -35.45 15.18
C PHE A 746 24.73 -35.15 16.43
N TRP A 747 24.12 -34.48 17.41
CA TRP A 747 24.69 -34.43 18.75
C TRP A 747 24.85 -35.84 19.31
N ASN A 748 25.93 -36.08 20.05
CA ASN A 748 26.22 -37.40 20.64
C ASN A 748 25.46 -37.65 21.96
N GLN A 749 24.72 -36.67 22.49
CA GLN A 749 23.97 -36.73 23.75
C GLN A 749 22.54 -36.21 23.57
N ALA A 750 21.60 -36.81 24.30
CA ALA A 750 20.18 -36.44 24.29
C ALA A 750 19.90 -35.26 25.23
N ASP A 751 20.49 -34.09 24.93
CA ASP A 751 20.41 -32.88 25.75
C ASP A 751 19.19 -31.98 25.43
N LEU A 752 18.36 -32.38 24.46
CA LEU A 752 17.13 -31.66 24.07
C LEU A 752 15.91 -32.42 24.56
N THR A 753 14.97 -31.71 25.20
CA THR A 753 13.69 -32.28 25.66
C THR A 753 12.55 -31.65 24.87
N LEU A 754 11.78 -32.47 24.14
CA LEU A 754 10.51 -32.04 23.54
C LEU A 754 9.42 -32.07 24.60
N THR A 755 8.56 -31.04 24.67
CA THR A 755 7.43 -30.99 25.61
C THR A 755 6.13 -30.60 24.91
N PHE A 756 5.10 -31.45 24.99
CA PHE A 756 3.72 -31.11 24.64
C PHE A 756 2.86 -31.00 25.91
N GLN A 757 2.24 -29.85 26.11
CA GLN A 757 1.46 -29.54 27.31
C GLN A 757 -0.03 -29.40 26.98
N PRO A 758 -0.83 -30.47 27.08
CA PRO A 758 -2.27 -30.38 26.92
C PRO A 758 -2.87 -29.52 28.05
N VAL A 759 -4.02 -28.90 27.77
CA VAL A 759 -4.68 -27.98 28.72
C VAL A 759 -5.24 -28.69 29.95
N ASN A 760 -5.79 -29.89 29.74
CA ASN A 760 -6.35 -30.74 30.79
C ASN A 760 -5.60 -32.08 30.87
N GLY A 761 -4.30 -32.05 31.17
CA GLY A 761 -3.49 -33.26 31.33
C GLY A 761 -2.04 -33.00 31.71
N ASP A 762 -1.33 -34.07 32.04
CA ASP A 762 0.10 -34.02 32.35
C ASP A 762 0.94 -33.71 31.10
N ALA A 763 2.02 -32.95 31.30
CA ALA A 763 3.03 -32.73 30.28
C ALA A 763 3.53 -34.07 29.72
N ARG A 764 3.67 -34.14 28.40
CA ARG A 764 4.34 -35.26 27.73
C ARG A 764 5.71 -34.79 27.26
N THR A 765 6.76 -35.51 27.65
CA THR A 765 8.13 -35.15 27.32
C THR A 765 8.91 -36.32 26.73
N ALA A 766 9.88 -36.02 25.87
CA ALA A 766 10.85 -36.99 25.37
C ALA A 766 12.20 -36.31 25.11
N ASP A 767 13.27 -36.92 25.62
CA ASP A 767 14.64 -36.47 25.39
C ASP A 767 15.18 -37.07 24.08
N TYR A 768 15.94 -36.28 23.31
CA TYR A 768 16.49 -36.70 22.03
C TYR A 768 17.80 -35.99 21.71
N ALA A 769 18.59 -36.59 20.81
CA ALA A 769 19.78 -35.99 20.26
C ALA A 769 19.46 -35.41 18.86
N GLY A 770 19.42 -34.09 18.77
CA GLY A 770 19.03 -33.42 17.53
C GLY A 770 20.12 -33.43 16.45
N LEU A 771 19.69 -33.25 15.20
CA LEU A 771 20.58 -32.90 14.09
C LEU A 771 21.31 -31.56 14.38
N ALA A 772 22.63 -31.53 14.18
CA ALA A 772 23.48 -30.37 14.40
C ALA A 772 23.91 -29.71 13.08
N ILE A 773 24.44 -30.51 12.15
CA ILE A 773 24.92 -30.03 10.84
C ILE A 773 24.47 -31.00 9.75
N GLU A 774 23.98 -30.46 8.63
CA GLU A 774 23.65 -31.20 7.42
C GLU A 774 24.48 -30.68 6.25
N PHE A 775 25.06 -31.58 5.48
CA PHE A 775 25.69 -31.27 4.20
C PHE A 775 24.91 -31.89 3.06
N VAL A 776 24.61 -31.10 2.03
CA VAL A 776 23.82 -31.52 0.87
C VAL A 776 24.60 -31.24 -0.40
N VAL A 777 24.85 -32.28 -1.20
CA VAL A 777 25.39 -32.12 -2.56
C VAL A 777 24.26 -31.70 -3.49
N LEU A 778 24.39 -30.53 -4.11
CA LEU A 778 23.38 -29.98 -5.01
C LEU A 778 23.77 -30.20 -6.48
N PRO A 779 22.80 -30.48 -7.37
CA PRO A 779 23.09 -30.72 -8.78
C PRO A 779 23.64 -29.44 -9.48
N PRO A 780 24.60 -29.56 -10.41
CA PRO A 780 25.04 -28.43 -11.25
C PRO A 780 23.88 -27.93 -12.15
N PRO A 781 23.73 -26.61 -12.46
CA PRO A 781 24.80 -25.65 -12.76
C PRO A 781 24.69 -24.27 -12.06
N ALA A 782 23.89 -24.11 -11.01
CA ALA A 782 23.77 -22.81 -10.34
C ALA A 782 24.81 -22.68 -9.22
N ARG A 783 26.04 -22.25 -9.55
CA ARG A 783 26.92 -21.69 -8.52
C ARG A 783 26.19 -20.50 -7.89
N PRO A 784 25.90 -20.54 -6.59
CA PRO A 784 25.19 -19.45 -5.96
C PRO A 784 26.12 -18.25 -5.81
N LEU A 785 25.51 -17.08 -5.66
CA LEU A 785 26.23 -15.92 -5.15
C LEU A 785 26.50 -16.14 -3.67
N LEU A 786 27.73 -15.86 -3.24
CA LEU A 786 28.12 -15.94 -1.83
C LEU A 786 28.24 -14.55 -1.22
N THR A 787 27.81 -14.43 0.02
CA THR A 787 28.14 -13.32 0.92
C THR A 787 29.05 -13.86 2.01
N TYR A 788 30.12 -13.14 2.33
CA TYR A 788 31.01 -13.53 3.42
C TYR A 788 30.63 -12.79 4.70
N VAL A 789 29.99 -13.50 5.63
CA VAL A 789 29.59 -12.97 6.95
C VAL A 789 30.60 -13.42 7.98
N TRP A 790 31.34 -12.47 8.58
CA TRP A 790 32.42 -12.77 9.53
C TRP A 790 33.43 -13.82 9.04
N GLY A 791 33.68 -13.85 7.73
CA GLY A 791 34.60 -14.80 7.09
C GLY A 791 33.99 -16.16 6.72
N LEU A 792 32.73 -16.42 7.06
CA LEU A 792 32.01 -17.64 6.66
C LEU A 792 31.30 -17.42 5.30
N PRO A 793 31.38 -18.37 4.35
CA PRO A 793 30.62 -18.30 3.12
C PRO A 793 29.13 -18.61 3.38
N VAL A 794 28.28 -17.62 3.15
CA VAL A 794 26.82 -17.70 3.31
C VAL A 794 26.17 -17.51 1.95
N LEU A 795 25.04 -18.17 1.73
CA LEU A 795 24.23 -17.95 0.54
C LEU A 795 23.83 -16.47 0.42
N GLY A 796 23.99 -15.89 -0.76
CA GLY A 796 23.62 -14.51 -1.04
C GLY A 796 22.12 -14.29 -0.85
N LEU A 797 21.73 -13.08 -0.44
CA LEU A 797 20.35 -12.76 -0.07
C LEU A 797 19.32 -13.14 -1.16
N ARG A 798 19.64 -12.94 -2.44
CA ARG A 798 18.77 -13.34 -3.56
C ARG A 798 18.49 -14.85 -3.56
N ASP A 799 19.55 -15.65 -3.48
CA ASP A 799 19.46 -17.10 -3.59
C ASP A 799 18.82 -17.69 -2.30
N LEU A 800 19.08 -17.07 -1.14
CA LEU A 800 18.46 -17.43 0.13
C LEU A 800 16.97 -17.09 0.19
N VAL A 801 16.56 -15.92 -0.32
CA VAL A 801 15.12 -15.58 -0.49
C VAL A 801 14.44 -16.57 -1.44
N GLY A 802 15.10 -16.93 -2.53
CA GLY A 802 14.60 -17.94 -3.47
C GLY A 802 14.42 -19.31 -2.80
N GLU A 803 15.38 -19.74 -1.97
CA GLU A 803 15.30 -20.97 -1.18
C GLU A 803 14.10 -20.95 -0.23
N TYR A 804 13.91 -19.87 0.55
CA TYR A 804 12.76 -19.75 1.45
C TYR A 804 11.42 -19.72 0.72
N ARG A 805 11.33 -19.08 -0.45
CA ARG A 805 10.12 -19.09 -1.30
C ARG A 805 9.79 -20.50 -1.77
N ALA A 806 10.81 -21.24 -2.23
CA ALA A 806 10.65 -22.63 -2.66
C ALA A 806 10.23 -23.54 -1.50
N GLU A 807 10.85 -23.41 -0.33
CA GLU A 807 10.49 -24.20 0.86
C GLU A 807 9.08 -23.87 1.35
N THR A 808 8.70 -22.59 1.37
CA THR A 808 7.34 -22.17 1.74
C THR A 808 6.28 -22.74 0.80
N ALA A 809 6.60 -22.86 -0.50
CA ALA A 809 5.69 -23.42 -1.50
C ALA A 809 5.45 -24.93 -1.33
N ASP A 810 6.38 -25.65 -0.70
CA ASP A 810 6.29 -27.10 -0.47
C ASP A 810 5.65 -27.47 0.88
N ILE A 811 5.31 -26.45 1.69
CA ILE A 811 4.80 -26.62 3.06
C ILE A 811 3.36 -26.11 3.16
N GLU A 812 2.49 -27.02 3.61
CA GLU A 812 1.06 -26.76 3.86
C GLU A 812 0.75 -26.49 5.34
N ASP A 813 1.72 -26.72 6.24
CA ASP A 813 1.58 -26.40 7.67
C ASP A 813 1.47 -24.88 7.91
N TYR A 814 0.36 -24.43 8.50
CA TYR A 814 0.08 -23.00 8.68
C TYR A 814 1.15 -22.28 9.53
N GLY A 815 1.55 -22.86 10.66
CA GLY A 815 2.54 -22.28 11.57
C GLY A 815 3.90 -22.08 10.89
N CYS A 816 4.41 -23.14 10.28
CA CYS A 816 5.68 -23.13 9.58
C CYS A 816 5.64 -22.20 8.37
N ARG A 817 4.59 -22.28 7.54
CA ARG A 817 4.41 -21.41 6.38
C ARG A 817 4.37 -19.94 6.77
N SER A 818 3.69 -19.58 7.86
CA SER A 818 3.68 -18.23 8.41
C SER A 818 5.08 -17.76 8.82
N ARG A 819 5.85 -18.62 9.48
CA ARG A 819 7.25 -18.35 9.86
C ARG A 819 8.17 -18.16 8.65
N LEU A 820 8.08 -19.02 7.64
CA LEU A 820 8.90 -18.92 6.43
C LEU A 820 8.54 -17.69 5.58
N ARG A 821 7.26 -17.30 5.50
CA ARG A 821 6.84 -16.03 4.87
C ARG A 821 7.43 -14.83 5.61
N ARG A 822 7.32 -14.77 6.95
CA ARG A 822 7.93 -13.71 7.76
C ARG A 822 9.46 -13.63 7.55
N THR A 823 10.11 -14.78 7.42
CA THR A 823 11.56 -14.86 7.12
C THR A 823 11.87 -14.33 5.73
N THR A 824 11.10 -14.73 4.72
CA THR A 824 11.21 -14.24 3.33
C THR A 824 11.09 -12.72 3.29
N ASP A 825 10.10 -12.16 3.99
CA ASP A 825 9.90 -10.71 4.05
C ASP A 825 11.06 -10.00 4.76
N ALA A 826 11.57 -10.57 5.85
CA ALA A 826 12.69 -10.01 6.61
C ALA A 826 13.99 -10.04 5.80
N LEU A 827 14.25 -11.12 5.06
CA LEU A 827 15.40 -11.24 4.17
C LEU A 827 15.25 -10.36 2.92
N GLY A 828 14.05 -10.24 2.37
CA GLY A 828 13.75 -9.31 1.28
C GLY A 828 13.99 -7.86 1.69
N GLU A 829 13.60 -7.47 2.91
CA GLU A 829 13.93 -6.16 3.48
C GLU A 829 15.45 -5.98 3.66
N ASN A 830 16.18 -7.02 4.08
CA ASN A 830 17.63 -6.94 4.16
C ASN A 830 18.27 -6.80 2.76
N ALA A 831 17.70 -7.44 1.73
CA ALA A 831 18.19 -7.40 0.36
C ALA A 831 17.99 -6.02 -0.28
N THR A 832 16.82 -5.40 -0.09
CA THR A 832 16.56 -4.03 -0.56
C THR A 832 17.49 -3.02 0.13
N ARG A 833 17.80 -3.24 1.42
CA ARG A 833 18.81 -2.49 2.17
C ARG A 833 20.26 -2.78 1.79
N ALA A 834 20.54 -3.86 1.05
CA ALA A 834 21.90 -4.23 0.65
C ALA A 834 22.25 -3.70 -0.77
N ILE A 835 21.24 -3.57 -1.63
CA ILE A 835 21.34 -2.94 -2.96
C ILE A 835 21.32 -1.41 -2.83
N ASP A 836 20.64 -0.88 -1.81
CA ASP A 836 20.75 0.49 -1.37
C ASP A 836 21.25 0.45 0.09
N PRO A 837 22.59 0.39 0.32
CA PRO A 837 23.18 0.26 1.66
C PRO A 837 22.58 1.36 2.48
N ALA A 838 21.64 0.99 3.37
CA ALA A 838 20.79 1.91 4.10
C ALA A 838 21.61 3.15 4.37
N ILE A 839 21.24 4.27 3.72
CA ILE A 839 21.78 5.59 4.00
C ILE A 839 21.82 5.61 5.52
N HIS A 840 22.99 5.41 6.12
CA HIS A 840 23.17 5.66 7.53
C HIS A 840 22.69 7.08 7.62
N ASN A 841 21.52 7.32 8.25
CA ASN A 841 20.91 8.63 8.20
C ASN A 841 22.06 9.58 8.56
N PRO A 842 22.48 10.50 7.66
CA PRO A 842 23.74 11.21 7.83
C PRO A 842 23.77 11.91 9.18
N ALA A 843 22.60 12.28 9.71
CA ALA A 843 22.44 12.77 11.07
C ALA A 843 22.84 11.74 12.14
N THR A 844 22.37 10.49 12.09
CA THR A 844 22.74 9.45 13.08
C THR A 844 24.22 9.08 13.04
N ALA A 845 24.83 9.01 11.86
CA ALA A 845 26.27 8.78 11.72
C ALA A 845 27.06 10.00 12.24
N ALA A 846 26.66 11.21 11.84
CA ALA A 846 27.30 12.44 12.30
C ALA A 846 27.17 12.67 13.82
N LEU A 847 26.04 12.27 14.42
CA LEU A 847 25.85 12.26 15.87
C LEU A 847 26.72 11.20 16.56
N ARG A 848 26.79 9.98 16.01
CA ARG A 848 27.64 8.90 16.53
C ARG A 848 29.11 9.33 16.58
N ASP A 849 29.56 9.93 15.49
CA ASP A 849 30.97 10.26 15.24
C ASP A 849 31.35 11.66 15.75
N GLY A 850 30.39 12.45 16.25
CA GLY A 850 30.60 13.80 16.79
C GLY A 850 30.91 14.87 15.73
N THR A 851 30.61 14.58 14.47
CA THR A 851 30.83 15.49 13.32
C THR A 851 29.61 16.34 12.97
N GLY A 852 28.45 16.04 13.57
CA GLY A 852 27.23 16.80 13.39
C GLY A 852 27.11 17.91 14.44
N HIS A 853 27.14 19.16 14.02
CA HIS A 853 27.04 20.34 14.91
C HIS A 853 25.67 21.00 14.89
N HIS A 854 24.75 20.54 14.05
CA HIS A 854 23.36 20.97 14.06
C HIS A 854 22.46 19.83 13.59
N LEU A 855 21.19 19.89 13.97
CA LEU A 855 20.23 18.84 13.67
C LEU A 855 18.82 19.41 13.52
N MET A 856 18.11 19.01 12.47
CA MET A 856 16.67 19.25 12.33
C MET A 856 15.89 17.97 12.60
N ILE A 857 14.84 18.07 13.40
CA ILE A 857 13.91 17.00 13.74
C ILE A 857 12.52 17.43 13.27
N SER A 858 11.92 16.68 12.34
CA SER A 858 10.67 17.06 11.68
C SER A 858 9.56 16.02 11.82
N SER A 859 8.29 16.43 11.74
CA SER A 859 7.16 15.50 11.65
C SER A 859 7.06 14.83 10.27
N ASP A 860 6.43 13.65 10.21
CA ASP A 860 6.14 12.92 8.96
C ASP A 860 5.23 13.69 7.99
N SER A 861 4.37 14.56 8.52
CA SER A 861 3.44 15.39 7.74
C SER A 861 4.11 16.56 6.99
N LEU A 862 5.36 16.92 7.31
CA LEU A 862 6.08 18.07 6.71
C LEU A 862 5.23 19.34 6.56
N ALA A 863 4.36 19.60 7.55
CA ALA A 863 3.15 20.40 7.35
C ALA A 863 3.34 21.93 7.17
N ILE A 864 4.56 22.46 7.28
CA ILE A 864 4.89 23.87 6.89
C ILE A 864 5.37 23.94 5.41
N GLY A 865 5.40 22.81 4.70
CA GLY A 865 5.93 22.73 3.33
C GLY A 865 7.45 22.96 3.26
N ARG A 866 8.00 23.03 2.03
CA ARG A 866 9.45 23.22 1.76
C ARG A 866 10.03 24.55 2.29
N GLY A 867 9.20 25.45 2.85
CA GLY A 867 9.58 26.81 3.25
C GLY A 867 10.40 26.91 4.55
N ALA A 868 10.30 25.93 5.45
CA ALA A 868 11.05 25.85 6.71
C ALA A 868 12.09 24.71 6.74
N ASP A 869 12.27 24.02 5.62
CA ASP A 869 13.25 22.95 5.47
C ASP A 869 14.66 23.52 5.15
N TYR A 870 15.67 22.65 5.18
CA TYR A 870 17.02 23.04 4.74
C TYR A 870 17.00 23.60 3.31
N PRO A 871 17.70 24.72 3.05
CA PRO A 871 17.90 25.17 1.67
C PRO A 871 18.79 24.18 0.92
N GLN A 872 18.65 24.14 -0.41
CA GLN A 872 19.42 23.23 -1.28
C GLN A 872 20.95 23.37 -1.11
N SER A 873 21.46 24.52 -0.65
CA SER A 873 22.88 24.74 -0.34
C SER A 873 23.42 23.80 0.75
N TYR A 874 22.59 23.41 1.72
CA TYR A 874 22.98 22.48 2.79
C TYR A 874 23.12 21.05 2.28
N ALA A 875 22.26 20.63 1.35
CA ALA A 875 22.38 19.33 0.69
C ALA A 875 23.64 19.27 -0.19
N ALA A 876 23.91 20.34 -0.96
CA ALA A 876 25.09 20.43 -1.82
C ALA A 876 26.42 20.45 -1.06
N SER A 877 26.41 20.87 0.22
CA SER A 877 27.58 20.92 1.09
C SER A 877 27.62 19.78 2.13
N ASN A 878 26.74 18.77 2.00
CA ASN A 878 26.60 17.64 2.93
C ASN A 878 26.38 18.05 4.40
N MET A 879 25.73 19.19 4.62
CA MET A 879 25.38 19.75 5.94
C MET A 879 23.91 19.53 6.32
N ALA A 880 23.10 18.92 5.46
CA ALA A 880 21.67 18.68 5.73
C ALA A 880 21.48 17.48 6.68
N LEU A 881 21.62 17.70 7.99
CA LEU A 881 21.44 16.67 9.02
C LEU A 881 20.00 16.70 9.54
N LYS A 882 19.16 15.79 9.02
CA LYS A 882 17.71 15.76 9.31
C LYS A 882 17.23 14.37 9.78
N LEU A 883 16.40 14.37 10.82
CA LEU A 883 15.62 13.22 11.28
C LEU A 883 14.12 13.51 11.10
N VAL A 884 13.37 12.51 10.64
CA VAL A 884 11.91 12.59 10.53
C VAL A 884 11.28 11.63 11.53
N LEU A 885 10.41 12.14 12.40
CA LEU A 885 9.66 11.34 13.38
C LEU A 885 8.50 10.65 12.67
N THR A 886 8.63 9.35 12.48
CA THR A 886 7.56 8.48 11.99
C THR A 886 6.68 8.01 13.17
N ARG A 887 5.73 7.10 12.93
CA ARG A 887 4.97 6.46 14.01
C ARG A 887 5.76 5.38 14.77
N ASN A 888 6.92 4.97 14.27
CA ASN A 888 7.70 3.86 14.82
C ASN A 888 8.69 4.32 15.91
N ARG A 889 8.19 4.41 17.14
CA ARG A 889 8.93 4.93 18.31
C ARG A 889 10.15 4.08 18.69
N ALA A 890 10.03 2.76 18.60
CA ALA A 890 11.09 1.82 18.97
C ALA A 890 12.29 1.85 18.00
N ALA A 891 12.04 1.99 16.70
CA ALA A 891 13.10 2.09 15.71
C ALA A 891 13.93 3.38 15.90
N LEU A 892 13.27 4.51 16.13
CA LEU A 892 13.94 5.78 16.40
C LEU A 892 14.78 5.71 17.69
N ARG A 893 14.21 5.15 18.77
CA ARG A 893 14.92 4.92 20.03
C ARG A 893 16.18 4.08 19.83
N LYS A 894 16.10 2.99 19.05
CA LYS A 894 17.26 2.13 18.75
C LYS A 894 18.32 2.88 17.94
N ALA A 895 17.92 3.65 16.94
CA ALA A 895 18.84 4.43 16.10
C ALA A 895 19.58 5.53 16.88
N LEU A 896 18.94 6.11 17.90
CA LEU A 896 19.50 7.17 18.76
C LEU A 896 20.14 6.67 20.06
N THR A 897 20.04 5.38 20.35
CA THR A 897 20.79 4.74 21.44
C THR A 897 22.19 4.41 20.92
N LEU A 898 23.06 5.42 20.92
CA LEU A 898 24.41 5.32 20.39
C LEU A 898 25.32 4.63 21.40
N PRO A 899 26.38 3.93 20.95
CA PRO A 899 27.39 3.42 21.86
C PRO A 899 28.04 4.59 22.65
N PRO A 900 28.58 4.32 23.86
CA PRO A 900 29.25 5.32 24.67
C PRO A 900 30.28 6.08 23.84
N ALA A 901 30.26 7.41 23.92
CA ALA A 901 31.22 8.23 23.19
C ALA A 901 32.64 7.92 23.69
N ALA A 902 33.58 7.74 22.76
CA ALA A 902 35.00 7.72 23.12
C ALA A 902 35.38 9.09 23.74
N PRO A 903 36.38 9.18 24.62
CA PRO A 903 36.75 10.43 25.30
C PRO A 903 37.07 11.62 24.37
N SER A 904 37.37 11.36 23.10
CA SER A 904 37.69 12.34 22.06
C SER A 904 36.49 12.79 21.21
N VAL A 905 35.29 12.24 21.43
CA VAL A 905 34.10 12.50 20.60
C VAL A 905 33.17 13.47 21.33
N ASP A 906 33.05 14.70 20.83
CA ASP A 906 32.11 15.72 21.33
C ASP A 906 30.81 15.70 20.52
N ARG A 907 29.69 15.33 21.15
CA ARG A 907 28.35 15.28 20.52
C ARG A 907 27.52 16.55 20.78
N SER A 908 28.19 17.68 20.97
CA SER A 908 27.55 18.97 21.19
C SER A 908 27.04 19.57 19.88
N LEU A 909 25.76 19.91 19.87
CA LEU A 909 25.09 20.66 18.82
C LEU A 909 25.13 22.15 19.15
N ASP A 910 25.47 22.96 18.16
CA ASP A 910 25.37 24.41 18.20
C ASP A 910 23.90 24.84 18.03
N LEU A 911 23.11 24.08 17.25
CA LEU A 911 21.68 24.31 17.01
C LEU A 911 20.88 23.00 16.83
N LEU A 912 19.83 22.81 17.62
CA LEU A 912 18.84 21.74 17.47
C LEU A 912 17.46 22.35 17.14
N VAL A 913 16.86 21.97 16.02
CA VAL A 913 15.56 22.50 15.58
C VAL A 913 14.53 21.38 15.55
N ILE A 914 13.37 21.62 16.17
CA ILE A 914 12.23 20.72 16.17
C ILE A 914 11.10 21.43 15.44
N ASN A 915 10.65 20.93 14.29
CA ASN A 915 9.61 21.58 13.49
C ASN A 915 8.46 20.64 13.11
N GLN A 916 7.25 21.18 13.08
CA GLN A 916 6.04 20.51 12.61
C GLN A 916 5.08 21.55 12.05
N GLY A 917 3.92 21.13 11.51
CA GLY A 917 2.86 22.06 11.13
C GLY A 917 2.17 22.68 12.34
N HIS A 918 0.85 22.58 12.41
CA HIS A 918 0.12 23.05 13.58
C HIS A 918 0.54 22.23 14.81
N GLY A 919 0.98 22.92 15.87
CA GLY A 919 1.30 22.31 17.15
C GLY A 919 0.05 22.03 17.99
N ASP A 920 0.22 21.20 19.00
CA ASP A 920 -0.83 20.81 19.95
C ASP A 920 -0.23 20.79 21.36
N LEU A 921 -1.07 21.00 22.38
CA LEU A 921 -0.61 21.11 23.76
C LEU A 921 0.04 19.80 24.23
N GLY A 922 1.28 19.88 24.74
CA GLY A 922 2.01 18.72 25.26
C GLY A 922 2.37 17.68 24.19
N ARG A 923 2.31 18.04 22.89
CA ARG A 923 2.44 17.09 21.78
C ARG A 923 3.26 17.62 20.60
N PHE A 924 3.93 16.68 19.94
CA PHE A 924 4.59 16.87 18.66
C PHE A 924 4.04 15.84 17.67
N ALA A 925 3.25 16.29 16.69
CA ALA A 925 2.45 15.44 15.81
C ALA A 925 1.63 14.44 16.66
N HIS A 926 1.72 13.15 16.36
CA HIS A 926 1.11 12.07 17.14
C HIS A 926 1.94 11.59 18.36
N TRP A 927 2.95 12.36 18.79
CA TRP A 927 3.80 12.02 19.94
C TRP A 927 3.48 12.88 21.15
N THR A 928 3.24 12.24 22.29
CA THR A 928 3.09 12.94 23.57
C THR A 928 4.44 13.37 24.14
N ALA A 929 4.45 14.33 25.07
CA ALA A 929 5.65 14.71 25.82
C ALA A 929 6.37 13.50 26.43
N LYS A 930 5.62 12.53 26.97
CA LYS A 930 6.15 11.26 27.49
C LYS A 930 6.82 10.42 26.40
N ASP A 931 6.19 10.28 25.25
CA ASP A 931 6.76 9.52 24.13
C ASP A 931 8.08 10.11 23.65
N LEU A 932 8.16 11.45 23.56
CA LEU A 932 9.38 12.18 23.21
C LEU A 932 10.47 11.99 24.27
N ARG A 933 10.13 12.06 25.56
CA ARG A 933 11.08 11.81 26.66
C ARG A 933 11.66 10.40 26.57
N ASP A 934 10.81 9.39 26.42
CA ASP A 934 11.22 7.98 26.50
C ASP A 934 11.99 7.50 25.28
N ASN A 935 11.66 8.01 24.08
CA ASN A 935 12.09 7.44 22.81
C ASN A 935 12.95 8.38 21.95
N LEU A 936 13.01 9.68 22.26
CA LEU A 936 13.85 10.66 21.55
C LEU A 936 14.88 11.31 22.49
N VAL A 937 14.41 12.10 23.45
CA VAL A 937 15.26 12.91 24.34
C VAL A 937 16.10 12.03 25.25
N GLY A 938 15.50 11.04 25.92
CA GLY A 938 16.19 10.14 26.84
C GLY A 938 17.34 9.36 26.16
N PRO A 939 17.13 8.72 25.01
CA PRO A 939 18.21 8.08 24.25
C PRO A 939 19.34 9.04 23.83
N MET A 940 19.01 10.23 23.35
CA MET A 940 20.01 11.24 22.96
C MET A 940 20.83 11.73 24.15
N ALA A 941 20.17 12.03 25.27
CA ALA A 941 20.83 12.49 26.50
C ALA A 941 21.74 11.40 27.09
N ARG A 942 21.28 10.14 27.15
CA ARG A 942 22.11 9.00 27.57
C ARG A 942 23.29 8.75 26.64
N SER A 943 23.15 9.11 25.37
CA SER A 943 24.21 9.04 24.36
C SER A 943 25.19 10.23 24.42
N GLY A 944 25.03 11.15 25.37
CA GLY A 944 25.90 12.31 25.56
C GLY A 944 25.66 13.47 24.59
N VAL A 945 24.52 13.47 23.87
CA VAL A 945 24.14 14.59 23.00
C VAL A 945 23.63 15.75 23.85
N ARG A 946 24.09 16.96 23.54
CA ARG A 946 23.65 18.21 24.16
C ARG A 946 23.58 19.31 23.10
N ALA A 947 22.75 20.33 23.31
CA ALA A 947 22.56 21.43 22.37
C ALA A 947 22.68 22.79 23.07
N ASN A 948 23.45 23.71 22.49
CA ASN A 948 23.62 25.08 22.98
C ASN A 948 22.37 25.93 22.73
N ILE A 949 21.72 25.75 21.58
CA ILE A 949 20.48 26.43 21.21
C ILE A 949 19.48 25.38 20.73
N ILE A 950 18.30 25.34 21.34
CA ILE A 950 17.18 24.51 20.89
C ILE A 950 16.08 25.43 20.39
N VAL A 951 15.49 25.15 19.22
CA VAL A 951 14.35 25.89 18.69
C VAL A 951 13.19 24.93 18.49
N LEU A 952 12.10 25.13 19.23
CA LEU A 952 10.84 24.44 19.07
C LEU A 952 9.95 25.30 18.14
N ASP A 953 10.03 25.00 16.84
CA ASP A 953 9.56 25.86 15.76
C ASP A 953 8.18 25.46 15.24
N PHE A 954 7.19 25.60 16.13
CA PHE A 954 5.76 25.37 15.90
C PHE A 954 4.95 25.99 17.05
N CYS A 955 3.65 26.25 16.83
CA CYS A 955 2.80 26.88 17.84
C CYS A 955 2.59 26.00 19.09
N LEU A 956 2.29 26.61 20.23
CA LEU A 956 2.11 25.93 21.54
C LEU A 956 3.31 25.09 22.04
N SER A 957 4.47 25.22 21.39
CA SER A 957 5.66 24.42 21.66
C SER A 957 6.28 24.65 23.04
N ALA A 958 5.98 25.77 23.71
CA ALA A 958 6.43 26.05 25.07
C ALA A 958 6.02 24.94 26.06
N SER A 959 4.90 24.24 25.80
CA SER A 959 4.46 23.07 26.58
C SER A 959 5.47 21.90 26.59
N LEU A 960 6.40 21.83 25.63
CA LEU A 960 7.42 20.78 25.55
C LEU A 960 8.79 21.17 26.11
N ILE A 961 8.95 22.36 26.70
CA ILE A 961 10.23 22.80 27.28
C ILE A 961 10.74 21.80 28.33
N GLY A 962 9.88 21.32 29.22
CA GLY A 962 10.24 20.33 30.24
C GLY A 962 10.78 19.01 29.66
N CYS A 963 10.34 18.64 28.44
CA CYS A 963 10.84 17.47 27.73
C CYS A 963 12.25 17.71 27.17
N PHE A 964 12.48 18.84 26.48
CA PHE A 964 13.73 19.11 25.78
C PHE A 964 14.83 19.75 26.64
N ALA A 965 14.50 20.26 27.83
CA ALA A 965 15.48 20.84 28.77
C ALA A 965 16.61 19.88 29.14
N ALA A 966 16.39 18.56 29.10
CA ALA A 966 17.41 17.54 29.34
C ALA A 966 18.52 17.50 28.28
N LEU A 967 18.26 18.00 27.06
CA LEU A 967 19.26 18.12 25.99
C LEU A 967 19.93 19.49 25.96
N CYS A 968 19.42 20.48 26.72
CA CYS A 968 19.97 21.83 26.73
C CYS A 968 21.32 21.85 27.49
N ALA A 969 22.38 22.30 26.84
CA ALA A 969 23.71 22.39 27.42
C ALA A 969 23.76 23.46 28.53
N PRO A 970 24.75 23.41 29.46
CA PRO A 970 25.01 24.51 30.39
C PRO A 970 25.26 25.82 29.63
N GLY A 971 24.65 26.93 30.06
CA GLY A 971 24.64 28.22 29.33
C GLY A 971 23.78 28.23 28.05
N GLY A 972 23.06 27.14 27.77
CA GLY A 972 22.21 26.99 26.60
C GLY A 972 20.80 27.53 26.79
N VAL A 973 20.09 27.69 25.67
CA VAL A 973 18.76 28.31 25.61
C VAL A 973 17.78 27.53 24.74
N ILE A 974 16.50 27.57 25.11
CA ILE A 974 15.40 27.02 24.29
C ILE A 974 14.49 28.17 23.84
N LEU A 975 14.33 28.32 22.52
CA LEU A 975 13.37 29.22 21.88
C LEU A 975 12.10 28.44 21.55
N SER A 976 10.93 28.96 21.91
CA SER A 976 9.64 28.29 21.68
C SER A 976 8.48 29.28 21.51
N HIS A 977 7.30 28.77 21.16
CA HIS A 977 6.08 29.55 20.95
C HIS A 977 5.01 29.25 22.02
N VAL A 978 4.35 30.29 22.52
CA VAL A 978 3.39 30.23 23.66
C VAL A 978 1.92 30.26 23.23
N TYR A 979 1.61 30.68 22.02
CA TYR A 979 0.22 30.64 21.54
C TYR A 979 0.18 30.31 20.05
N SER A 980 -1.03 30.02 19.56
CA SER A 980 -1.27 29.69 18.16
C SER A 980 -0.75 30.80 17.23
N THR A 981 0.15 30.45 16.32
CA THR A 981 0.69 31.35 15.29
C THR A 981 1.03 30.56 14.03
N SER A 982 0.90 31.21 12.87
CA SER A 982 1.29 30.66 11.58
C SER A 982 2.73 31.01 11.18
N ASP A 983 3.39 31.90 11.94
CA ASP A 983 4.77 32.30 11.69
C ASP A 983 5.78 31.36 12.37
N VAL A 984 6.90 31.10 11.70
CA VAL A 984 8.00 30.27 12.20
C VAL A 984 9.33 31.02 12.21
N LEU A 985 10.21 30.63 13.13
CA LEU A 985 11.55 31.19 13.28
C LEU A 985 12.48 30.74 12.14
N LEU A 986 12.54 29.45 11.83
CA LEU A 986 13.51 28.87 10.89
C LEU A 986 12.93 28.76 9.47
N THR A 987 12.86 29.90 8.79
CA THR A 987 12.58 29.92 7.35
C THR A 987 13.81 29.51 6.52
N THR A 988 13.60 29.14 5.26
CA THR A 988 14.68 28.82 4.30
C THR A 988 15.73 29.95 4.23
N GLU A 989 15.31 31.21 4.35
CA GLU A 989 16.21 32.36 4.32
C GLU A 989 17.02 32.51 5.61
N VAL A 990 16.42 32.25 6.77
CA VAL A 990 17.14 32.24 8.06
C VAL A 990 18.18 31.11 8.06
N TRP A 991 17.85 29.93 7.53
CA TRP A 991 18.84 28.87 7.33
C TRP A 991 20.03 29.32 6.47
N ARG A 992 19.81 30.06 5.37
CA ARG A 992 20.93 30.60 4.56
C ARG A 992 21.81 31.56 5.36
N GLN A 993 21.22 32.40 6.20
CA GLN A 993 21.97 33.32 7.06
C GLN A 993 22.80 32.57 8.13
N LEU A 994 22.27 31.46 8.64
CA LEU A 994 22.94 30.61 9.64
C LEU A 994 24.10 29.79 9.07
N GLU A 995 24.15 29.56 7.75
CA GLU A 995 25.07 28.62 7.12
C GLU A 995 26.55 28.87 7.46
N GLN A 996 26.99 30.13 7.41
CA GLN A 996 28.39 30.47 7.74
C GLN A 996 28.69 30.29 9.24
N SER A 997 27.78 30.71 10.12
CA SER A 997 27.96 30.58 11.57
C SER A 997 28.00 29.12 11.99
N LEU A 998 27.15 28.26 11.41
CA LEU A 998 27.14 26.82 11.66
C LEU A 998 28.39 26.12 11.12
N LYS A 999 28.89 26.53 9.94
CA LYS A 999 30.17 26.01 9.39
C LYS A 999 31.37 26.30 10.30
N HIS A 1000 31.39 27.47 10.94
CA HIS A 1000 32.51 27.90 11.79
C HIS A 1000 32.27 27.65 13.29
N ARG A 1001 31.17 27.00 13.67
CA ARG A 1001 30.75 26.78 15.06
C ARG A 1001 30.64 28.09 15.89
N ASP A 1002 30.22 29.17 15.25
CA ASP A 1002 29.97 30.47 15.90
C ASP A 1002 28.56 30.49 16.53
N VAL A 1003 28.44 29.91 17.73
CA VAL A 1003 27.17 29.86 18.50
C VAL A 1003 26.62 31.26 18.78
N ALA A 1004 27.49 32.25 19.07
CA ALA A 1004 27.08 33.63 19.28
C ALA A 1004 26.52 34.26 17.99
N GLY A 1005 27.09 33.88 16.83
CA GLY A 1005 26.57 34.20 15.50
C GLY A 1005 25.20 33.62 15.22
N VAL A 1006 25.01 32.33 15.53
CA VAL A 1006 23.71 31.66 15.40
C VAL A 1006 22.67 32.36 16.28
N ARG A 1007 23.00 32.65 17.54
CA ARG A 1007 22.10 33.29 18.49
C ARG A 1007 21.64 34.67 18.01
N ARG A 1008 22.59 35.51 17.56
CA ARG A 1008 22.30 36.87 17.07
C ARG A 1008 21.32 36.88 15.89
N ILE A 1009 21.45 35.92 14.96
CA ILE A 1009 20.58 35.81 13.78
C ILE A 1009 19.16 35.42 14.21
N LEU A 1010 19.04 34.47 15.15
CA LEU A 1010 17.74 34.05 15.69
C LEU A 1010 17.06 35.18 16.48
N ASP A 1011 17.80 35.95 17.29
CA ASP A 1011 17.27 37.10 18.04
C ASP A 1011 16.78 38.22 17.10
N GLN A 1012 17.52 38.48 16.00
CA GLN A 1012 17.09 39.43 14.96
C GLN A 1012 15.78 38.97 14.28
N ARG A 1013 15.64 37.67 14.01
CA ARG A 1013 14.42 37.10 13.43
C ARG A 1013 13.24 37.18 14.40
N ALA A 1014 13.45 36.84 15.67
CA ALA A 1014 12.45 36.95 16.74
C ALA A 1014 11.93 38.39 16.90
N THR A 1015 12.85 39.36 16.86
CA THR A 1015 12.51 40.80 16.88
C THR A 1015 11.61 41.18 15.70
N ALA A 1016 12.00 40.78 14.48
CA ALA A 1016 11.24 41.10 13.27
C ALA A 1016 9.84 40.45 13.22
N MET A 1017 9.68 39.24 13.79
CA MET A 1017 8.36 38.58 13.93
C MET A 1017 7.45 39.36 14.88
N SER A 1018 7.98 39.78 16.03
CA SER A 1018 7.24 40.56 17.03
C SER A 1018 6.77 41.92 16.49
N GLU A 1019 7.59 42.58 15.68
CA GLU A 1019 7.23 43.81 14.97
C GLU A 1019 6.09 43.59 13.96
N GLY A 1020 6.11 42.49 13.20
CA GLY A 1020 5.05 42.16 12.24
C GLY A 1020 3.69 41.93 12.88
N LEU A 1021 3.64 41.16 13.97
CA LEU A 1021 2.42 40.87 14.73
C LEU A 1021 1.82 42.13 15.37
N THR A 1022 2.68 43.00 15.92
CA THR A 1022 2.26 44.32 16.40
C THR A 1022 1.58 45.12 15.29
N GLY A 1023 2.16 45.13 14.08
CA GLY A 1023 1.55 45.77 12.93
C GLY A 1023 0.15 45.23 12.64
N LEU A 1024 0.00 43.90 12.60
CA LEU A 1024 -1.27 43.22 12.31
C LEU A 1024 -2.41 43.63 13.26
N ALA A 1025 -2.14 43.64 14.58
CA ALA A 1025 -3.15 43.92 15.60
C ALA A 1025 -3.82 45.30 15.46
N HIS A 1026 -3.14 46.28 14.88
CA HIS A 1026 -3.67 47.64 14.73
C HIS A 1026 -4.18 47.95 13.32
N VAL A 1027 -3.96 47.07 12.34
CA VAL A 1027 -4.26 47.38 10.92
C VAL A 1027 -5.73 47.67 10.67
N GLU A 1028 -6.62 46.82 11.17
CA GLU A 1028 -8.06 47.00 10.94
C GLU A 1028 -8.58 48.25 11.64
N ALA A 1029 -8.20 48.45 12.90
CA ALA A 1029 -8.58 49.62 13.68
C ALA A 1029 -8.13 50.93 12.99
N VAL A 1030 -6.86 51.01 12.56
CA VAL A 1030 -6.32 52.21 11.90
C VAL A 1030 -6.98 52.48 10.55
N ARG A 1031 -7.36 51.42 9.81
CA ARG A 1031 -8.11 51.54 8.56
C ARG A 1031 -9.53 52.05 8.77
N SER A 1032 -10.18 51.66 9.87
CA SER A 1032 -11.57 52.01 10.16
C SER A 1032 -11.74 53.30 10.96
N TRP A 1033 -10.66 53.90 11.48
CA TRP A 1033 -10.74 55.17 12.21
C TRP A 1033 -11.52 56.23 11.41
N SER A 1034 -12.28 57.06 12.08
CA SER A 1034 -12.82 58.30 11.53
C SER A 1034 -11.72 59.36 11.36
N GLU A 1035 -11.99 60.43 10.61
CA GLU A 1035 -11.05 61.56 10.50
C GLU A 1035 -10.80 62.24 11.86
N LEU A 1036 -11.78 62.21 12.76
CA LEU A 1036 -11.65 62.76 14.11
C LEU A 1036 -10.71 61.90 14.96
N GLU A 1037 -10.86 60.58 14.93
CA GLU A 1037 -10.01 59.65 15.69
C GLU A 1037 -8.55 59.73 15.22
N THR A 1038 -8.31 59.82 13.91
CA THR A 1038 -6.95 60.02 13.39
C THR A 1038 -6.35 61.36 13.82
N ALA A 1039 -7.14 62.44 13.81
CA ALA A 1039 -6.67 63.75 14.24
C ALA A 1039 -6.28 63.74 15.72
N VAL A 1040 -7.10 63.12 16.59
CA VAL A 1040 -6.82 62.99 18.03
C VAL A 1040 -5.57 62.14 18.27
N TYR A 1041 -5.43 61.02 17.56
CA TYR A 1041 -4.25 60.17 17.68
C TYR A 1041 -2.96 60.90 17.26
N LEU A 1042 -2.96 61.54 16.10
CA LEU A 1042 -1.80 62.24 15.56
C LEU A 1042 -1.46 63.53 16.33
N GLN A 1043 -2.42 64.14 17.03
CA GLN A 1043 -2.14 65.25 17.94
C GLN A 1043 -1.22 64.82 19.10
N HIS A 1044 -1.42 63.60 19.62
CA HIS A 1044 -0.61 63.05 20.70
C HIS A 1044 0.65 62.36 20.16
N ASN A 1045 0.62 61.85 18.92
CA ASN A 1045 1.69 61.09 18.30
C ASN A 1045 2.04 61.65 16.89
N PRO A 1046 2.59 62.88 16.80
CA PRO A 1046 2.77 63.57 15.53
C PRO A 1046 3.77 62.89 14.58
N PHE A 1047 4.72 62.11 15.12
CA PHE A 1047 5.70 61.38 14.32
C PHE A 1047 5.12 60.16 13.59
N ASP A 1048 3.90 59.76 13.93
CA ASP A 1048 3.23 58.60 13.34
C ASP A 1048 2.41 58.95 12.09
N ALA A 1049 2.37 60.24 11.72
CA ALA A 1049 1.60 60.72 10.59
C ALA A 1049 1.94 59.99 9.28
N ASP A 1050 3.20 59.65 9.05
CA ASP A 1050 3.66 58.96 7.83
C ASP A 1050 3.22 57.47 7.80
N PRO A 1051 3.50 56.64 8.83
CA PRO A 1051 2.93 55.28 8.95
C PRO A 1051 1.41 55.21 8.84
N ILE A 1052 0.68 56.07 9.56
CA ILE A 1052 -0.79 56.06 9.55
C ILE A 1052 -1.32 56.45 8.16
N SER A 1053 -0.68 57.41 7.50
CA SER A 1053 -1.07 57.85 6.16
C SER A 1053 -0.87 56.76 5.09
N ILE A 1054 0.24 56.00 5.17
CA ILE A 1054 0.53 54.88 4.27
C ILE A 1054 -0.52 53.77 4.38
N ILE A 1055 -0.99 53.45 5.59
CA ILE A 1055 -1.99 52.41 5.79
C ILE A 1055 -3.38 52.84 5.35
N ARG A 1056 -3.76 54.08 5.69
CA ARG A 1056 -5.13 54.54 5.58
C ARG A 1056 -5.45 55.18 4.24
N TYR A 1057 -4.57 56.03 3.70
CA TYR A 1057 -4.90 56.88 2.55
C TYR A 1057 -4.21 56.45 1.25
N LEU A 1058 -2.95 55.98 1.33
CA LEU A 1058 -2.17 55.56 0.16
C LEU A 1058 -2.87 54.48 -0.70
N PRO A 1059 -3.63 53.50 -0.15
CA PRO A 1059 -4.40 52.54 -0.95
C PRO A 1059 -5.47 53.19 -1.82
N GLY A 1060 -6.12 54.26 -1.34
CA GLY A 1060 -7.08 55.02 -2.14
C GLY A 1060 -6.41 55.72 -3.33
N ILE A 1061 -5.19 56.25 -3.11
CA ILE A 1061 -4.39 56.89 -4.18
C ILE A 1061 -3.99 55.84 -5.22
N ALA A 1062 -3.52 54.67 -4.78
CA ALA A 1062 -3.19 53.56 -5.67
C ALA A 1062 -4.39 53.11 -6.52
N HIS A 1063 -5.54 52.92 -5.88
CA HIS A 1063 -6.77 52.50 -6.56
C HIS A 1063 -7.23 53.51 -7.62
N ALA A 1064 -7.06 54.81 -7.37
CA ALA A 1064 -7.35 55.84 -8.37
C ALA A 1064 -6.42 55.76 -9.59
N LEU A 1065 -5.18 55.32 -9.42
CA LEU A 1065 -4.13 55.27 -10.46
C LEU A 1065 -3.99 53.92 -11.17
N GLN A 1066 -4.53 52.83 -10.62
CA GLN A 1066 -4.33 51.46 -11.11
C GLN A 1066 -4.99 51.19 -12.46
N ASN A 1067 -6.03 51.94 -12.85
CA ASN A 1067 -6.69 51.80 -14.15
C ASN A 1067 -6.31 52.97 -15.07
N PRO A 1068 -5.34 52.79 -15.99
CA PRO A 1068 -4.84 53.87 -16.85
C PRO A 1068 -5.85 54.34 -17.91
N ASN A 1069 -6.97 53.62 -18.09
CA ASN A 1069 -8.01 53.97 -19.07
C ASN A 1069 -9.10 54.90 -18.50
N LEU A 1070 -9.02 55.28 -17.22
CA LEU A 1070 -9.96 56.22 -16.63
C LEU A 1070 -9.70 57.65 -17.16
N PRO A 1071 -10.74 58.42 -17.51
CA PRO A 1071 -10.58 59.82 -17.88
C PRO A 1071 -9.91 60.62 -16.74
N PRO A 1072 -9.01 61.58 -17.03
CA PRO A 1072 -8.33 62.39 -16.00
C PRO A 1072 -9.30 63.01 -14.98
N ALA A 1073 -10.49 63.43 -15.42
CA ALA A 1073 -11.53 63.98 -14.54
C ALA A 1073 -12.02 62.99 -13.46
N VAL A 1074 -12.10 61.69 -13.78
CA VAL A 1074 -12.52 60.64 -12.83
C VAL A 1074 -11.41 60.35 -11.83
N ILE A 1075 -10.15 60.34 -12.29
CA ILE A 1075 -8.97 60.21 -11.41
C ILE A 1075 -8.89 61.42 -10.47
N ALA A 1076 -9.10 62.64 -10.99
CA ALA A 1076 -9.11 63.86 -10.20
C ALA A 1076 -10.20 63.89 -9.15
N GLN A 1077 -11.42 63.42 -9.48
CA GLN A 1077 -12.49 63.32 -8.49
C GLN A 1077 -12.09 62.41 -7.32
N ARG A 1078 -11.56 61.22 -7.61
CA ARG A 1078 -11.14 60.26 -6.58
C ARG A 1078 -9.98 60.77 -5.73
N LEU A 1079 -8.99 61.43 -6.34
CA LEU A 1079 -7.87 62.03 -5.61
C LEU A 1079 -8.32 63.25 -4.78
N ALA A 1080 -9.29 64.03 -5.26
CA ALA A 1080 -9.85 65.18 -4.54
C ALA A 1080 -10.58 64.76 -3.26
N GLU A 1081 -11.28 63.62 -3.27
CA GLU A 1081 -11.92 63.05 -2.07
C GLU A 1081 -10.88 62.72 -0.99
N ILE A 1082 -9.73 62.16 -1.37
CA ILE A 1082 -8.63 61.84 -0.45
C ILE A 1082 -7.91 63.13 0.03
N ALA A 1083 -7.72 64.10 -0.88
CA ALA A 1083 -7.07 65.37 -0.57
C ALA A 1083 -7.83 66.23 0.46
N GLN A 1084 -9.13 65.97 0.66
CA GLN A 1084 -9.93 66.64 1.69
C GLN A 1084 -9.57 66.22 3.12
N SER A 1085 -8.87 65.09 3.30
CA SER A 1085 -8.40 64.68 4.63
C SER A 1085 -7.32 65.62 5.15
N ARG A 1086 -7.57 66.20 6.33
CA ARG A 1086 -6.61 67.09 7.01
C ARG A 1086 -5.45 66.31 7.65
N ASN A 1087 -5.59 65.00 7.80
CA ASN A 1087 -4.63 64.12 8.47
C ASN A 1087 -3.71 63.37 7.49
N LEU A 1088 -3.85 63.62 6.18
CA LEU A 1088 -2.99 63.04 5.16
C LEU A 1088 -1.53 63.47 5.37
N GLY A 1089 -0.63 62.48 5.42
CA GLY A 1089 0.80 62.67 5.63
C GLY A 1089 1.44 63.52 4.55
N PHE A 1090 2.51 64.24 4.88
CA PHE A 1090 3.12 65.25 4.01
C PHE A 1090 3.48 64.72 2.61
N ASN A 1091 4.08 63.53 2.56
CA ASN A 1091 4.52 62.91 1.31
C ASN A 1091 3.34 62.45 0.43
N ASP A 1092 2.27 61.94 1.04
CA ASP A 1092 1.08 61.48 0.31
C ASP A 1092 0.23 62.66 -0.14
N ARG A 1093 0.22 63.75 0.65
CA ARG A 1093 -0.38 65.04 0.29
C ARG A 1093 0.27 65.65 -0.95
N ALA A 1094 1.59 65.54 -1.09
CA ALA A 1094 2.29 66.03 -2.27
C ALA A 1094 1.83 65.33 -3.57
N ILE A 1095 1.40 64.06 -3.49
CA ILE A 1095 0.89 63.31 -4.65
C ILE A 1095 -0.51 63.80 -5.05
N VAL A 1096 -1.43 63.96 -4.09
CA VAL A 1096 -2.83 64.34 -4.37
C VAL A 1096 -3.05 65.85 -4.52
N ALA A 1097 -2.07 66.68 -4.16
CA ALA A 1097 -2.14 68.13 -4.34
C ALA A 1097 -2.22 68.53 -5.84
N ILE A 1098 -1.75 67.65 -6.72
CA ILE A 1098 -1.86 67.82 -8.16
C ILE A 1098 -3.12 67.08 -8.60
N LEU A 1099 -4.25 67.78 -8.72
CA LEU A 1099 -5.47 67.20 -9.28
C LEU A 1099 -5.38 67.20 -10.82
N PRO A 1100 -5.39 66.04 -11.49
CA PRO A 1100 -5.10 65.96 -12.92
C PRO A 1100 -6.27 66.46 -13.77
N ALA A 1101 -6.05 67.51 -14.57
CA ALA A 1101 -6.98 67.97 -15.60
C ALA A 1101 -6.58 67.48 -17.01
N THR A 1102 -5.36 66.96 -17.16
CA THR A 1102 -4.76 66.54 -18.43
C THR A 1102 -4.05 65.18 -18.29
N PRO A 1103 -3.91 64.39 -19.38
CA PRO A 1103 -3.14 63.15 -19.38
C PRO A 1103 -1.68 63.32 -18.93
N GLU A 1104 -1.03 64.44 -19.26
CA GLU A 1104 0.34 64.74 -18.86
C GLU A 1104 0.47 64.88 -17.32
N GLN A 1105 -0.55 65.47 -16.68
CA GLN A 1105 -0.59 65.57 -15.22
C GLN A 1105 -0.83 64.21 -14.56
N VAL A 1106 -1.63 63.33 -15.17
CA VAL A 1106 -1.80 61.93 -14.70
C VAL A 1106 -0.44 61.22 -14.72
N ALA A 1107 0.34 61.36 -15.80
CA ALA A 1107 1.68 60.75 -15.90
C ALA A 1107 2.65 61.30 -14.83
N HIS A 1108 2.58 62.60 -14.52
CA HIS A 1108 3.41 63.21 -13.47
C HIS A 1108 3.04 62.69 -12.06
N ILE A 1109 1.75 62.55 -11.75
CA ILE A 1109 1.28 61.99 -10.48
C ILE A 1109 1.71 60.52 -10.33
N ILE A 1110 1.63 59.74 -11.42
CA ILE A 1110 2.13 58.35 -11.46
C ILE A 1110 3.63 58.30 -11.12
N ALA A 1111 4.43 59.24 -11.61
CA ALA A 1111 5.86 59.32 -11.28
C ALA A 1111 6.12 59.69 -9.81
N LEU A 1112 5.36 60.63 -9.24
CA LEU A 1112 5.44 60.98 -7.82
C LEU A 1112 5.03 59.82 -6.92
N PHE A 1113 3.95 59.12 -7.28
CA PHE A 1113 3.49 57.92 -6.58
C PHE A 1113 4.53 56.79 -6.65
N ARG A 1114 5.12 56.53 -7.82
CA ARG A 1114 6.24 55.58 -7.97
C ARG A 1114 7.41 55.92 -7.04
N ASN A 1115 7.86 57.17 -7.02
CA ASN A 1115 8.97 57.58 -6.16
C ASN A 1115 8.64 57.41 -4.67
N ARG A 1116 7.39 57.67 -4.29
CA ARG A 1116 6.91 57.44 -2.92
C ARG A 1116 6.98 55.96 -2.53
N LEU A 1117 6.54 55.04 -3.38
CA LEU A 1117 6.65 53.60 -3.11
C LEU A 1117 8.11 53.16 -2.95
N ILE A 1118 9.01 53.63 -3.81
CA ILE A 1118 10.45 53.33 -3.72
C ILE A 1118 11.04 53.83 -2.40
N MET A 1119 10.70 55.05 -1.97
CA MET A 1119 11.15 55.61 -0.69
C MET A 1119 10.68 54.79 0.51
N ILE A 1120 9.45 54.28 0.46
CA ILE A 1120 8.89 53.41 1.51
C ILE A 1120 9.67 52.09 1.61
N LEU A 1121 9.96 51.45 0.46
CA LEU A 1121 10.70 50.18 0.43
C LEU A 1121 12.15 50.33 0.92
N ILE A 1122 12.85 51.40 0.49
CA ILE A 1122 14.20 51.72 0.98
C ILE A 1122 14.20 51.89 2.50
N ARG A 1123 13.20 52.59 3.06
CA ARG A 1123 13.08 52.80 4.51
C ARG A 1123 12.88 51.49 5.29
N LEU A 1124 12.29 50.47 4.68
CA LEU A 1124 12.13 49.14 5.27
C LEU A 1124 13.37 48.25 5.11
N ASN A 1125 14.42 48.75 4.44
CA ASN A 1125 15.65 48.04 4.17
C ASN A 1125 15.45 46.77 3.30
N LEU A 1126 14.56 46.86 2.30
CA LEU A 1126 14.23 45.83 1.32
C LEU A 1126 14.31 46.49 -0.07
N PRO A 1127 14.84 45.92 -1.19
CA PRO A 1127 15.54 44.65 -1.50
C PRO A 1127 16.92 44.86 -2.21
N ASN A 1128 17.65 43.77 -2.52
CA ASN A 1128 18.84 43.74 -3.42
C ASN A 1128 18.46 43.70 -4.92
N CYS A 1129 17.58 44.59 -5.40
CA CYS A 1129 17.20 44.64 -6.82
C CYS A 1129 16.96 46.09 -7.30
N ASP A 1130 16.97 46.29 -8.62
CA ASP A 1130 16.72 47.61 -9.20
C ASP A 1130 15.22 47.97 -9.14
N LEU A 1131 14.84 48.69 -8.08
CA LEU A 1131 13.47 49.15 -7.85
C LEU A 1131 12.92 50.05 -8.97
N GLN A 1132 13.77 50.72 -9.74
CA GLN A 1132 13.32 51.57 -10.85
C GLN A 1132 12.86 50.73 -12.05
N ALA A 1133 13.37 49.52 -12.21
CA ALA A 1133 13.03 48.62 -13.32
C ALA A 1133 11.67 47.92 -13.15
N LEU A 1134 11.09 47.95 -11.96
CA LEU A 1134 9.86 47.20 -11.65
C LEU A 1134 8.60 47.91 -12.15
N PRO A 1135 7.55 47.15 -12.55
CA PRO A 1135 6.26 47.72 -12.89
C PRO A 1135 5.64 48.40 -11.66
N LEU A 1136 4.74 49.36 -11.88
CA LEU A 1136 4.08 50.08 -10.78
C LEU A 1136 2.94 49.26 -10.15
N PHE A 1137 2.15 48.58 -10.98
CA PHE A 1137 1.00 47.73 -10.59
C PHE A 1137 1.08 46.35 -11.25
N GLY A 1138 0.41 45.34 -10.69
CA GLY A 1138 0.40 43.94 -11.16
C GLY A 1138 1.31 43.04 -10.33
N ALA A 1139 1.20 41.72 -10.51
CA ALA A 1139 1.91 40.73 -9.68
C ALA A 1139 3.42 41.01 -9.59
N GLY A 1140 3.92 41.25 -8.38
CA GLY A 1140 5.33 41.54 -8.12
C GLY A 1140 5.76 42.99 -8.43
N SER A 1141 4.81 43.93 -8.50
CA SER A 1141 5.08 45.35 -8.71
C SER A 1141 5.56 46.09 -7.46
N LEU A 1142 5.95 47.35 -7.64
CA LEU A 1142 6.24 48.27 -6.53
C LEU A 1142 5.07 48.40 -5.55
N TRP A 1143 3.84 48.44 -6.06
CA TRP A 1143 2.64 48.50 -5.23
C TRP A 1143 2.42 47.24 -4.40
N ASP A 1144 2.53 46.06 -5.02
CA ASP A 1144 2.36 44.78 -4.34
C ASP A 1144 3.39 44.63 -3.21
N MET A 1145 4.67 44.94 -3.46
CA MET A 1145 5.71 44.89 -2.41
C MET A 1145 5.45 45.84 -1.24
N VAL A 1146 4.97 47.07 -1.49
CA VAL A 1146 4.64 48.01 -0.40
C VAL A 1146 3.44 47.49 0.40
N ILE A 1147 2.45 46.92 -0.28
CA ILE A 1147 1.28 46.32 0.36
C ILE A 1147 1.66 45.10 1.21
N ASP A 1148 2.55 44.24 0.72
CA ASP A 1148 3.03 43.05 1.44
C ASP A 1148 3.80 43.42 2.72
N HIS A 1149 4.40 44.61 2.76
CA HIS A 1149 5.16 45.09 3.92
C HIS A 1149 4.47 46.19 4.74
N ARG A 1150 3.20 46.48 4.48
CA ARG A 1150 2.44 47.54 5.16
C ARG A 1150 2.36 47.33 6.68
N LEU A 1151 2.25 46.09 7.14
CA LEU A 1151 2.20 45.74 8.56
C LEU A 1151 3.45 46.24 9.30
N ARG A 1152 4.63 46.03 8.70
CA ARG A 1152 5.91 46.48 9.26
C ARG A 1152 6.02 48.00 9.34
N LEU A 1153 5.39 48.72 8.41
CA LEU A 1153 5.35 50.18 8.44
C LEU A 1153 4.45 50.68 9.57
N LEU A 1154 3.30 50.04 9.80
CA LEU A 1154 2.43 50.41 10.92
C LEU A 1154 3.10 50.16 12.27
N ALA A 1155 3.88 49.09 12.38
CA ALA A 1155 4.69 48.80 13.56
C ALA A 1155 5.76 49.87 13.86
N GLN A 1156 6.07 50.78 12.93
CA GLN A 1156 6.95 51.92 13.19
C GLN A 1156 6.24 53.10 13.87
N ALA A 1157 4.90 53.09 13.97
CA ALA A 1157 4.15 54.09 14.71
C ALA A 1157 4.45 53.95 16.21
N ARG A 1158 5.04 55.00 16.80
CA ARG A 1158 5.54 55.00 18.18
C ARG A 1158 4.42 55.09 19.21
N GLY A 1159 3.28 55.64 18.83
CA GLY A 1159 2.11 55.82 19.68
C GLY A 1159 1.15 54.63 19.73
N LEU A 1160 1.35 53.61 18.88
CA LEU A 1160 0.53 52.40 18.91
C LEU A 1160 1.03 51.44 19.99
N ARG A 1161 0.07 50.76 20.62
CA ARG A 1161 0.34 49.78 21.68
C ARG A 1161 1.11 48.58 21.10
N ARG A 1162 2.19 48.15 21.74
CA ARG A 1162 2.95 46.96 21.29
C ARG A 1162 2.22 45.68 21.69
N CYS A 1163 2.17 44.68 20.80
CA CYS A 1163 1.66 43.35 21.13
C CYS A 1163 2.76 42.49 21.78
N PRO A 1164 2.41 41.59 22.71
CA PRO A 1164 3.37 40.62 23.24
C PRO A 1164 3.86 39.68 22.12
N THR A 1165 5.11 39.25 22.19
CA THR A 1165 5.65 38.25 21.27
C THR A 1165 5.07 36.86 21.56
N PRO A 1166 4.86 36.00 20.55
CA PRO A 1166 4.54 34.59 20.78
C PRO A 1166 5.74 33.81 21.31
N LEU A 1167 6.94 34.42 21.34
CA LEU A 1167 8.19 33.73 21.61
C LEU A 1167 8.59 33.76 23.08
N THR A 1168 9.07 32.63 23.56
CA THR A 1168 9.73 32.52 24.87
C THR A 1168 11.13 31.98 24.74
N ILE A 1169 11.95 32.33 25.72
CA ILE A 1169 13.34 31.93 25.86
C ILE A 1169 13.50 31.32 27.24
N PHE A 1170 13.78 30.02 27.29
CA PHE A 1170 14.16 29.34 28.51
C PHE A 1170 15.69 29.36 28.64
N SER A 1171 16.20 29.89 29.76
CA SER A 1171 17.63 29.85 30.13
C SER A 1171 17.90 28.64 31.02
N ARG A 1172 18.85 27.79 30.64
CA ARG A 1172 19.18 26.57 31.41
C ARG A 1172 19.83 26.88 32.77
N ASP A 1173 20.65 27.92 32.85
CA ASP A 1173 21.43 28.24 34.05
C ASP A 1173 20.55 28.86 35.14
N ASP A 1174 19.60 29.71 34.74
CA ASP A 1174 18.68 30.37 35.66
C ASP A 1174 17.41 29.56 35.92
N ALA A 1175 17.14 28.53 35.10
CA ALA A 1175 15.88 27.79 35.08
C ALA A 1175 14.65 28.71 34.96
N LYS A 1176 14.81 29.82 34.23
CA LYS A 1176 13.78 30.85 34.02
C LYS A 1176 13.27 30.79 32.59
N LEU A 1177 11.94 30.85 32.47
CA LEU A 1177 11.27 31.10 31.20
C LEU A 1177 11.05 32.60 31.07
N LEU A 1178 11.71 33.25 30.12
CA LEU A 1178 11.51 34.66 29.84
C LEU A 1178 10.68 34.81 28.58
N ILE A 1179 9.71 35.71 28.59
CA ILE A 1179 9.23 36.31 27.34
C ILE A 1179 10.36 37.25 26.90
N ASP A 1180 10.84 37.10 25.66
CA ASP A 1180 12.06 37.71 25.11
C ASP A 1180 12.41 39.10 25.69
N GLU A 1181 13.66 39.29 26.14
CA GLU A 1181 14.18 40.51 26.75
C GLU A 1181 14.18 41.75 25.84
N ALA A 1182 13.87 41.63 24.55
CA ALA A 1182 13.46 42.79 23.74
C ALA A 1182 12.23 43.52 24.33
N ILE A 1183 11.48 42.86 25.21
CA ILE A 1183 10.33 43.41 25.99
C ILE A 1183 10.75 43.97 27.36
N ALA A 1184 11.97 43.68 27.86
CA ALA A 1184 12.34 43.89 29.26
C ALA A 1184 13.02 45.24 29.62
N LYS A 1185 12.99 46.28 28.77
CA LYS A 1185 13.37 47.66 29.19
C LYS A 1185 12.59 48.78 28.48
N PRO A 1186 12.00 49.76 29.23
CA PRO A 1186 11.41 49.65 30.55
C PRO A 1186 9.94 50.09 30.60
N GLN A 1187 9.21 49.48 31.54
CA GLN A 1187 7.85 49.76 31.99
C GLN A 1187 6.73 49.40 31.00
N ILE A 1188 6.37 48.12 31.03
CA ILE A 1188 5.03 47.66 30.64
C ILE A 1188 4.04 48.45 31.50
N ALA A 1189 3.35 49.42 30.89
CA ALA A 1189 2.30 50.17 31.58
C ALA A 1189 1.19 49.21 32.06
N PRO A 1190 0.51 49.47 33.18
CA PRO A 1190 -0.59 48.62 33.66
C PRO A 1190 -1.67 48.37 32.61
N GLU A 1191 -1.86 49.30 31.66
CA GLU A 1191 -2.78 49.10 30.53
C GLU A 1191 -2.32 48.04 29.53
N VAL A 1192 -1.01 47.80 29.40
CA VAL A 1192 -0.43 46.72 28.57
C VAL A 1192 -0.65 45.36 29.23
N ARG A 1193 -0.61 45.27 30.57
CA ARG A 1193 -1.00 44.05 31.30
C ARG A 1193 -2.47 43.68 31.04
N ALA A 1194 -3.36 44.67 30.91
CA ALA A 1194 -4.76 44.45 30.51
C ALA A 1194 -4.96 44.19 29.00
N LEU A 1195 -3.99 44.54 28.14
CA LEU A 1195 -4.01 44.25 26.70
C LEU A 1195 -3.44 42.88 26.35
N LEU A 1196 -2.65 42.25 27.23
CA LEU A 1196 -2.33 40.83 27.11
C LEU A 1196 -3.60 39.97 27.14
N SER A 1197 -4.63 40.45 27.83
CA SER A 1197 -5.99 39.90 27.83
C SER A 1197 -6.78 40.18 26.54
N ILE A 1198 -6.25 41.03 25.65
CA ILE A 1198 -6.84 41.48 24.37
C ILE A 1198 -5.93 41.08 23.18
N ALA A 1199 -4.87 40.29 23.42
CA ALA A 1199 -4.28 39.51 22.34
C ALA A 1199 -5.38 38.62 21.73
N GLU A 1200 -5.28 38.32 20.43
CA GLU A 1200 -6.25 37.53 19.64
C GLU A 1200 -7.09 36.57 20.53
N PRO A 1201 -8.44 36.55 20.46
CA PRO A 1201 -9.30 35.92 21.48
C PRO A 1201 -8.91 34.49 21.92
N SER A 1202 -8.22 33.74 21.06
CA SER A 1202 -7.61 32.42 21.27
C SER A 1202 -6.36 32.40 22.18
N ALA A 1203 -5.54 33.45 22.18
CA ALA A 1203 -4.23 33.50 22.85
C ALA A 1203 -4.34 33.42 24.38
N VAL A 1204 -5.40 33.98 24.98
CA VAL A 1204 -5.60 33.91 26.44
C VAL A 1204 -5.88 32.47 26.89
N GLY A 1205 -6.70 31.73 26.14
CA GLY A 1205 -6.96 30.32 26.41
C GLY A 1205 -5.72 29.45 26.25
N ASP A 1206 -4.95 29.68 25.19
CA ASP A 1206 -3.70 28.98 24.90
C ASP A 1206 -2.63 29.25 25.98
N ILE A 1207 -2.50 30.49 26.45
CA ILE A 1207 -1.56 30.87 27.52
C ILE A 1207 -1.94 30.18 28.83
N VAL A 1208 -3.21 30.20 29.23
CA VAL A 1208 -3.68 29.51 30.44
C VAL A 1208 -3.44 28.00 30.34
N ALA A 1209 -3.76 27.39 29.20
CA ALA A 1209 -3.55 25.96 28.98
C ALA A 1209 -2.06 25.56 28.99
N ILE A 1210 -1.17 26.40 28.43
CA ILE A 1210 0.28 26.17 28.51
C ILE A 1210 0.79 26.31 29.93
N LEU A 1211 0.26 27.26 30.70
CA LEU A 1211 0.63 27.39 32.10
C LEU A 1211 0.21 26.17 32.90
N ASP A 1212 -1.03 25.70 32.73
CA ASP A 1212 -1.51 24.48 33.38
C ASP A 1212 -0.62 23.27 33.05
N GLU A 1213 -0.21 23.11 31.79
CA GLU A 1213 0.70 22.03 31.35
C GLU A 1213 2.13 22.20 31.91
N LEU A 1214 2.63 23.44 32.05
CA LEU A 1214 3.93 23.73 32.66
C LEU A 1214 3.92 23.58 34.19
N PHE A 1215 2.75 23.71 34.83
CA PHE A 1215 2.55 23.59 36.29
C PHE A 1215 2.15 22.17 36.76
N ASP A 1216 1.97 21.21 35.85
CA ASP A 1216 1.80 19.79 36.20
C ASP A 1216 3.07 19.21 36.89
N GLU A 1217 2.91 18.28 37.83
CA GLU A 1217 3.92 17.89 38.84
C GLU A 1217 5.28 17.42 38.25
N ASP A 1218 5.29 16.90 37.02
CA ASP A 1218 6.50 16.44 36.31
C ASP A 1218 7.34 17.59 35.69
N ALA A 1219 6.74 18.73 35.34
CA ALA A 1219 7.39 19.86 34.66
C ALA A 1219 7.95 20.90 35.65
N VAL A 1220 7.32 21.04 36.82
CA VAL A 1220 7.67 21.99 37.89
C VAL A 1220 9.10 21.80 38.42
N SER A 1221 9.68 20.60 38.30
CA SER A 1221 11.07 20.33 38.73
C SER A 1221 12.14 21.10 37.93
N VAL A 1222 11.81 21.65 36.76
CA VAL A 1222 12.74 22.30 35.83
C VAL A 1222 12.66 23.85 35.85
N LEU A 1223 11.57 24.43 36.38
CA LEU A 1223 11.33 25.88 36.39
C LEU A 1223 11.36 26.44 37.82
N GLN A 1224 12.23 27.42 38.09
CA GLN A 1224 12.31 28.06 39.41
C GLN A 1224 11.45 29.32 39.53
N GLU A 1225 11.18 30.00 38.41
CA GLU A 1225 10.43 31.26 38.36
C GLU A 1225 9.73 31.38 36.99
N VAL A 1226 8.43 31.69 36.99
CA VAL A 1226 7.63 32.02 35.79
C VAL A 1226 7.30 33.53 35.87
N PRO A 1227 7.40 34.31 34.79
CA PRO A 1227 7.20 35.76 34.84
C PRO A 1227 5.85 36.16 35.47
N ASP A 1228 5.83 37.25 36.26
CA ASP A 1228 4.61 37.92 36.82
C ASP A 1228 3.54 38.31 35.77
N LEU A 1229 3.84 38.10 34.49
CA LEU A 1229 2.95 38.33 33.36
C LEU A 1229 2.04 37.13 33.06
N PHE A 1230 2.42 35.94 33.58
CA PHE A 1230 1.71 34.67 33.43
C PHE A 1230 0.94 34.28 34.70
N GLN A 1231 1.28 34.83 35.87
CA GLN A 1231 0.45 34.80 37.09
C GLN A 1231 -0.57 35.93 37.05
#